data_AF-A0A7J9T2U2-F1
#
_entry.id   AF-A0A7J9T2U2-F1
#
_cell.length_a   1.000
_cell.length_b   1.000
_cell.length_c   1.000
_cell.angle_alpha   90.00
_cell.angle_beta   90.00
_cell.angle_gamma   90.00
#
_symmetry.space_group_name_H-M   'P 1'
#
loop_
_entity.id
_entity.type
_entity.pdbx_description
1 polymer ?
#
loop_
_entity_poly.entity_id
_entity_poly.type
_entity_poly.pdbx_seq_one_letter_code
_entity_poly.pdbx_strand_id
1 'polypeptide(L)'
;MKYFEWNDLIARKFFNNEMAGREVLVYVNKEMIEQLGMAAGADVEDFIQCIKVGPDWIENGGLCQKALKLFSNWRDYELEYPPYIAYLGFFVLAATTEGDFNQKAYYPRFWELLGEIDKSGTPRQFGKTEILWEDLEKWSTEDKHEEWGRFTARIRGGMKHIGRPLSQTLFSDSERKYLPLIFDKAELDPTDNPSDDVMTRILQKYGENIFAKRTLRLLDSSQTENTEMKNALIEFVLDELTEWDGSLPDFLLDNQHSSQPHQQNSRVGLRICLELDKFSGVVTSTLRLKVNRSFPDDGLNFEYQGELYSCVETAPPNWSTKLKGVLHSQPFDAATIDWGNGAKFEDKENKFIARLKANPVRLFLRGKRERLPDWIESQQLERGCEFLVACHSSIANKIREWGDISCEEFHEKTSSGLPHEWLLFGGKDGHASCKSIDVLTLSKLLKLRLYGGIKIGRSNSFLSYGPPTIILERGYGNEQVMLDGCELIRNDTTIPHWDLPSDTQIGSPLIIEVFNENGTILKRRRIELKEPELPADFKDTPLRDMSGKILINDISVPYASGAIVAGIDPSNWGVFPHTLPTYLSKTIVFLGNKPGEIVEWPNEKMPEDWHPVWAVAKSGKDSWNVHFCGQLGITEDNSKQDFASPDTRTIKRWREAVWNRRRRTNAPKIKKIKDMWIKCQEVAKHV
;
A
#
# COMPACT_ATOMS: atom_id res chain seq x y z
N MET A 1 -35.83 -2.94 -17.52
CA MET A 1 -34.76 -1.94 -17.77
C MET A 1 -34.15 -2.14 -19.15
N LYS A 2 -33.47 -1.13 -19.71
CA LYS A 2 -32.74 -1.25 -21.00
C LYS A 2 -31.37 -1.90 -20.81
N TYR A 3 -30.75 -2.32 -21.92
CA TYR A 3 -29.48 -3.05 -21.92
C TYR A 3 -28.33 -2.27 -21.27
N PHE A 4 -28.13 -1.00 -21.67
CA PHE A 4 -27.05 -0.18 -21.12
C PHE A 4 -27.24 0.16 -19.65
N GLU A 5 -28.49 0.26 -19.18
CA GLU A 5 -28.77 0.46 -17.76
C GLU A 5 -28.30 -0.75 -16.94
N TRP A 6 -28.59 -1.96 -17.39
CA TRP A 6 -28.07 -3.18 -16.78
C TRP A 6 -26.54 -3.29 -16.89
N ASN A 7 -25.96 -2.97 -18.06
CA ASN A 7 -24.52 -3.00 -18.26
C ASN A 7 -23.79 -2.08 -17.28
N ASP A 8 -24.22 -0.84 -17.17
CA ASP A 8 -23.57 0.17 -16.36
C ASP A 8 -23.79 -0.08 -14.86
N LEU A 9 -24.97 -0.58 -14.46
CA LEU A 9 -25.20 -0.99 -13.07
C LEU A 9 -24.26 -2.12 -12.63
N ILE A 10 -24.12 -3.16 -13.47
CA ILE A 10 -23.19 -4.27 -13.21
C ILE A 10 -21.75 -3.75 -13.23
N ALA A 11 -21.39 -2.89 -14.18
CA ALA A 11 -20.05 -2.35 -14.29
C ALA A 11 -19.68 -1.51 -13.05
N ARG A 12 -20.51 -0.55 -12.64
CA ARG A 12 -20.30 0.29 -11.45
C ARG A 12 -20.21 -0.52 -10.16
N LYS A 13 -20.94 -1.63 -10.07
CA LYS A 13 -20.88 -2.53 -8.91
C LYS A 13 -19.47 -3.13 -8.72
N PHE A 14 -18.80 -3.51 -9.81
CA PHE A 14 -17.50 -4.18 -9.76
C PHE A 14 -16.31 -3.25 -9.99
N PHE A 15 -16.48 -2.24 -10.82
CA PHE A 15 -15.45 -1.30 -11.24
C PHE A 15 -15.80 0.09 -10.71
N ASN A 16 -15.20 0.45 -9.58
CA ASN A 16 -15.42 1.72 -8.91
C ASN A 16 -14.18 2.12 -8.09
N ASN A 17 -14.19 3.35 -7.57
CA ASN A 17 -13.07 3.92 -6.81
C ASN A 17 -12.71 3.11 -5.54
N GLU A 18 -13.64 2.37 -4.94
CA GLU A 18 -13.35 1.53 -3.77
C GLU A 18 -12.54 0.28 -4.14
N MET A 19 -12.64 -0.13 -5.42
CA MET A 19 -11.94 -1.27 -6.00
C MET A 19 -10.58 -0.89 -6.61
N ALA A 20 -10.22 0.39 -6.63
CA ALA A 20 -8.93 0.88 -7.13
C ALA A 20 -7.73 0.05 -6.65
N GLY A 21 -6.92 -0.47 -7.59
CA GLY A 21 -5.73 -1.31 -7.34
C GLY A 21 -6.01 -2.72 -6.79
N ARG A 22 -7.27 -3.04 -6.48
CA ARG A 22 -7.71 -4.33 -5.92
C ARG A 22 -8.15 -5.27 -7.04
N GLU A 23 -8.02 -6.56 -6.77
CA GLU A 23 -8.53 -7.59 -7.68
C GLU A 23 -10.07 -7.54 -7.75
N VAL A 24 -10.60 -7.54 -8.98
CA VAL A 24 -12.04 -7.57 -9.29
C VAL A 24 -12.41 -8.95 -9.82
N LEU A 25 -13.36 -9.59 -9.14
CA LEU A 25 -14.04 -10.79 -9.62
C LEU A 25 -15.44 -10.39 -10.07
N VAL A 26 -15.79 -10.66 -11.33
CA VAL A 26 -17.14 -10.35 -11.86
C VAL A 26 -18.11 -11.44 -11.43
N TYR A 27 -18.33 -11.59 -10.13
CA TYR A 27 -19.16 -12.64 -9.54
C TYR A 27 -20.64 -12.28 -9.63
N VAL A 28 -21.34 -12.82 -10.63
CA VAL A 28 -22.78 -12.56 -10.82
C VAL A 28 -23.60 -13.78 -10.42
N ASN A 29 -24.58 -13.59 -9.52
CA ASN A 29 -25.61 -14.57 -9.16
C ASN A 29 -27.02 -13.93 -9.18
N LYS A 30 -28.07 -14.74 -8.98
CA LYS A 30 -29.47 -14.27 -9.00
C LYS A 30 -29.72 -13.17 -7.96
N GLU A 31 -29.31 -13.41 -6.72
CA GLU A 31 -29.47 -12.46 -5.61
C GLU A 31 -28.86 -11.08 -5.92
N MET A 32 -27.68 -11.03 -6.55
CA MET A 32 -27.05 -9.77 -6.89
C MET A 32 -27.81 -9.03 -7.99
N ILE A 33 -28.31 -9.74 -9.00
CA ILE A 33 -29.14 -9.13 -10.06
C ILE A 33 -30.43 -8.56 -9.47
N GLU A 34 -31.10 -9.29 -8.57
CA GLU A 34 -32.28 -8.81 -7.84
C GLU A 34 -31.96 -7.54 -7.03
N GLN A 35 -30.85 -7.52 -6.30
CA GLN A 35 -30.43 -6.36 -5.52
C GLN A 35 -30.15 -5.13 -6.40
N LEU A 36 -29.50 -5.30 -7.55
CA LEU A 36 -29.20 -4.21 -8.47
C LEU A 36 -30.47 -3.67 -9.16
N GLY A 37 -31.41 -4.54 -9.52
CA GLY A 37 -32.65 -4.18 -10.20
C GLY A 37 -33.75 -3.62 -9.30
N MET A 38 -33.69 -3.89 -7.99
CA MET A 38 -34.74 -3.54 -7.01
C MET A 38 -35.15 -2.06 -7.07
N ALA A 39 -34.20 -1.14 -7.17
CA ALA A 39 -34.48 0.31 -7.22
C ALA A 39 -35.25 0.74 -8.47
N ALA A 40 -35.11 -0.02 -9.57
CA ALA A 40 -35.80 0.21 -10.84
C ALA A 40 -37.03 -0.69 -11.02
N GLY A 41 -37.39 -1.50 -10.02
CA GLY A 41 -38.47 -2.49 -10.11
C GLY A 41 -38.19 -3.61 -11.13
N ALA A 42 -36.93 -3.92 -11.38
CA ALA A 42 -36.49 -4.97 -12.30
C ALA A 42 -35.93 -6.17 -11.54
N ASP A 43 -36.08 -7.36 -12.11
CA ASP A 43 -35.69 -8.64 -11.53
C ASP A 43 -34.77 -9.43 -12.48
N VAL A 44 -34.50 -10.70 -12.14
CA VAL A 44 -33.64 -11.60 -12.93
C VAL A 44 -34.25 -11.87 -14.30
N GLU A 45 -35.57 -12.00 -14.38
CA GLU A 45 -36.32 -12.22 -15.61
C GLU A 45 -36.20 -11.01 -16.54
N ASP A 46 -36.32 -9.78 -16.04
CA ASP A 46 -36.07 -8.55 -16.81
C ASP A 46 -34.63 -8.52 -17.33
N PHE A 47 -33.65 -8.86 -16.49
CA PHE A 47 -32.25 -8.95 -16.90
C PHE A 47 -32.04 -9.98 -18.03
N ILE A 48 -32.54 -11.20 -17.86
CA ILE A 48 -32.44 -12.27 -18.88
C ILE A 48 -33.10 -11.84 -20.19
N GLN A 49 -34.30 -11.24 -20.10
CA GLN A 49 -35.00 -10.76 -21.28
C GLN A 49 -34.23 -9.64 -21.98
N CYS A 50 -33.64 -8.73 -21.21
CA CYS A 50 -32.81 -7.66 -21.72
C CYS A 50 -31.55 -8.18 -22.43
N ILE A 51 -30.89 -9.20 -21.87
CA ILE A 51 -29.75 -9.88 -22.50
C ILE A 51 -30.17 -10.60 -23.80
N LYS A 52 -31.37 -11.22 -23.84
CA LYS A 52 -31.90 -11.88 -25.04
C LYS A 52 -32.16 -10.86 -26.16
N VAL A 53 -32.75 -9.71 -25.84
CA VAL A 53 -33.07 -8.65 -26.80
C VAL A 53 -31.80 -7.91 -27.25
N GLY A 54 -30.91 -7.56 -26.31
CA GLY A 54 -29.72 -6.76 -26.58
C GLY A 54 -30.04 -5.30 -26.96
N PRO A 55 -29.04 -4.51 -27.37
CA PRO A 55 -29.24 -3.14 -27.87
C PRO A 55 -30.03 -3.08 -29.18
N ASP A 56 -30.86 -2.04 -29.33
CA ASP A 56 -31.79 -1.86 -30.46
C ASP A 56 -31.09 -1.83 -31.85
N TRP A 57 -29.83 -1.40 -31.92
CA TRP A 57 -29.07 -1.31 -33.17
C TRP A 57 -28.30 -2.58 -33.54
N ILE A 58 -28.36 -3.62 -32.71
CA ILE A 58 -27.71 -4.89 -32.99
C ILE A 58 -28.74 -5.86 -33.55
N GLU A 59 -28.55 -6.23 -34.83
CA GLU A 59 -29.40 -7.18 -35.53
C GLU A 59 -29.59 -8.51 -34.76
N ASN A 60 -30.72 -9.17 -35.04
CA ASN A 60 -31.04 -10.48 -34.52
C ASN A 60 -29.90 -11.50 -34.75
N GLY A 61 -29.44 -12.11 -33.65
CA GLY A 61 -28.34 -13.08 -33.62
C GLY A 61 -28.25 -13.74 -32.24
N GLY A 62 -27.41 -14.77 -32.10
CA GLY A 62 -27.20 -15.41 -30.79
C GLY A 62 -26.47 -14.49 -29.80
N LEU A 63 -26.63 -14.71 -28.49
CA LEU A 63 -26.02 -13.86 -27.44
C LEU A 63 -24.52 -13.61 -27.68
N CYS A 64 -23.73 -14.66 -27.95
CA CYS A 64 -22.29 -14.53 -28.15
C CYS A 64 -21.97 -13.62 -29.34
N GLN A 65 -22.77 -13.66 -30.41
CA GLN A 65 -22.60 -12.79 -31.57
C GLN A 65 -22.94 -11.34 -31.23
N LYS A 66 -23.99 -11.10 -30.43
CA LYS A 66 -24.34 -9.75 -29.96
C LYS A 66 -23.23 -9.15 -29.09
N ALA A 67 -22.67 -9.95 -28.17
CA ALA A 67 -21.55 -9.52 -27.32
C ALA A 67 -20.30 -9.17 -28.16
N LEU A 68 -19.97 -9.99 -29.16
CA LEU A 68 -18.84 -9.72 -30.07
C LEU A 68 -19.07 -8.50 -30.97
N LYS A 69 -20.31 -8.27 -31.42
CA LYS A 69 -20.67 -7.05 -32.15
C LYS A 69 -20.51 -5.81 -31.26
N LEU A 70 -20.89 -5.87 -29.99
CA LEU A 70 -20.70 -4.76 -29.03
C LEU A 70 -19.23 -4.45 -28.76
N PHE A 71 -18.38 -5.46 -28.72
CA PHE A 71 -16.94 -5.26 -28.57
C PHE A 71 -16.29 -4.56 -29.78
N SER A 72 -16.86 -4.70 -30.98
CA SER A 72 -16.25 -4.14 -32.19
C SER A 72 -16.22 -2.60 -32.11
N ASN A 73 -15.02 -2.02 -32.11
CA ASN A 73 -14.76 -0.58 -32.11
C ASN A 73 -15.37 0.18 -30.92
N TRP A 74 -15.65 -0.48 -29.79
CA TRP A 74 -16.35 0.17 -28.68
C TRP A 74 -15.57 1.34 -28.06
N ARG A 75 -14.23 1.30 -28.11
CA ARG A 75 -13.34 2.39 -27.65
C ARG A 75 -13.41 3.64 -28.52
N ASP A 76 -13.91 3.54 -29.75
CA ASP A 76 -14.14 4.71 -30.61
C ASP A 76 -15.38 5.50 -30.16
N TYR A 77 -16.19 4.92 -29.28
CA TYR A 77 -17.32 5.57 -28.64
C TYR A 77 -16.91 6.03 -27.24
N GLU A 78 -17.35 7.23 -26.83
CA GLU A 78 -17.09 7.80 -25.50
C GLU A 78 -17.94 7.10 -24.41
N LEU A 79 -17.82 5.78 -24.29
CA LEU A 79 -18.50 4.97 -23.28
C LEU A 79 -17.63 4.88 -22.02
N GLU A 80 -18.27 5.02 -20.86
CA GLU A 80 -17.61 4.95 -19.56
C GLU A 80 -17.08 3.53 -19.26
N TYR A 81 -17.88 2.51 -19.62
CA TYR A 81 -17.60 1.10 -19.40
C TYR A 81 -17.66 0.29 -20.71
N PRO A 82 -16.91 -0.82 -20.81
CA PRO A 82 -17.06 -1.77 -21.90
C PRO A 82 -18.53 -2.21 -22.04
N PRO A 83 -19.12 -2.12 -23.25
CA PRO A 83 -20.57 -2.29 -23.42
C PRO A 83 -21.03 -3.75 -23.36
N TYR A 84 -20.12 -4.71 -23.17
CA TYR A 84 -20.42 -6.14 -23.18
C TYR A 84 -20.37 -6.77 -21.77
N ILE A 85 -20.16 -5.97 -20.71
CA ILE A 85 -20.04 -6.47 -19.33
C ILE A 85 -21.31 -7.19 -18.88
N ALA A 86 -22.50 -6.73 -19.29
CA ALA A 86 -23.76 -7.42 -19.00
C ALA A 86 -23.78 -8.86 -19.55
N TYR A 87 -23.21 -9.10 -20.75
CA TYR A 87 -23.09 -10.44 -21.32
C TYR A 87 -22.08 -11.30 -20.55
N LEU A 88 -20.95 -10.73 -20.12
CA LEU A 88 -20.00 -11.45 -19.26
C LEU A 88 -20.64 -11.81 -17.92
N GLY A 89 -21.41 -10.89 -17.34
CA GLY A 89 -22.21 -11.13 -16.15
C GLY A 89 -23.20 -12.28 -16.33
N PHE A 90 -23.89 -12.36 -17.48
CA PHE A 90 -24.74 -13.50 -17.82
C PHE A 90 -23.95 -14.82 -17.91
N PHE A 91 -22.74 -14.81 -18.50
CA PHE A 91 -21.91 -16.03 -18.56
C PHE A 91 -21.50 -16.52 -17.16
N VAL A 92 -21.26 -15.61 -16.22
CA VAL A 92 -20.97 -15.96 -14.83
C VAL A 92 -22.24 -16.40 -14.09
N LEU A 93 -23.39 -15.76 -14.35
CA LEU A 93 -24.69 -16.20 -13.82
C LEU A 93 -24.99 -17.66 -14.18
N ALA A 94 -24.66 -18.08 -15.41
CA ALA A 94 -24.77 -19.49 -15.82
C ALA A 94 -23.83 -20.41 -15.03
N ALA A 95 -22.64 -19.93 -14.62
CA ALA A 95 -21.72 -20.68 -13.78
C ALA A 95 -22.20 -20.82 -12.32
N THR A 96 -22.90 -19.80 -11.79
CA THR A 96 -23.37 -19.75 -10.40
C THR A 96 -24.75 -20.35 -10.19
N THR A 97 -25.51 -20.60 -11.26
CA THR A 97 -26.84 -21.22 -11.16
C THR A 97 -26.74 -22.66 -10.64
N GLU A 98 -27.50 -22.95 -9.59
CA GLU A 98 -27.62 -24.27 -8.96
C GLU A 98 -28.92 -24.97 -9.42
N GLY A 99 -28.91 -26.31 -9.54
CA GLY A 99 -30.04 -27.14 -9.98
C GLY A 99 -29.66 -28.63 -10.07
N ASP A 100 -30.58 -29.49 -10.53
CA ASP A 100 -30.38 -30.94 -10.74
C ASP A 100 -29.50 -31.25 -11.98
N PHE A 101 -28.33 -30.62 -12.03
CA PHE A 101 -27.38 -30.76 -13.12
C PHE A 101 -26.14 -31.56 -12.68
N ASN A 102 -25.58 -32.34 -13.61
CA ASN A 102 -24.24 -32.89 -13.42
C ASN A 102 -23.24 -31.74 -13.19
N GLN A 103 -22.25 -31.93 -12.32
CA GLN A 103 -21.28 -30.90 -11.92
C GLN A 103 -20.48 -30.29 -13.09
N LYS A 104 -20.40 -30.99 -14.24
CA LYS A 104 -19.73 -30.52 -15.47
C LYS A 104 -20.66 -29.81 -16.48
N ALA A 105 -21.95 -29.67 -16.17
CA ALA A 105 -22.96 -29.20 -17.10
C ALA A 105 -23.12 -27.67 -17.08
N TYR A 106 -22.11 -26.92 -17.55
CA TYR A 106 -22.22 -25.47 -17.71
C TYR A 106 -23.27 -25.08 -18.77
N TYR A 107 -23.21 -25.68 -19.97
CA TYR A 107 -24.10 -25.30 -21.08
C TYR A 107 -25.59 -25.62 -20.83
N PRO A 108 -25.97 -26.72 -20.17
CA PRO A 108 -27.36 -26.92 -19.75
C PRO A 108 -27.91 -25.78 -18.89
N ARG A 109 -27.13 -25.27 -17.92
CA ARG A 109 -27.53 -24.10 -17.10
C ARG A 109 -27.68 -22.84 -17.95
N PHE A 110 -26.76 -22.64 -18.90
CA PHE A 110 -26.83 -21.54 -19.86
C PHE A 110 -28.14 -21.56 -20.67
N TRP A 111 -28.53 -22.73 -21.19
CA TRP A 111 -29.76 -22.86 -21.97
C TRP A 111 -31.03 -22.77 -21.12
N GLU A 112 -31.00 -23.32 -19.91
CA GLU A 112 -32.11 -23.20 -18.95
C GLU A 112 -32.40 -21.74 -18.59
N LEU A 113 -31.37 -20.93 -18.31
CA LEU A 113 -31.53 -19.50 -18.06
C LEU A 113 -32.19 -18.76 -19.23
N LEU A 114 -32.02 -19.24 -20.46
CA LEU A 114 -32.66 -18.64 -21.65
C LEU A 114 -34.09 -19.15 -21.88
N GLY A 115 -34.55 -20.13 -21.09
CA GLY A 115 -35.81 -20.85 -21.31
C GLY A 115 -35.76 -21.81 -22.50
N GLU A 116 -34.56 -22.23 -22.93
CA GLU A 116 -34.32 -23.05 -24.13
C GLU A 116 -33.88 -24.47 -23.76
N ILE A 117 -34.64 -25.14 -22.90
CA ILE A 117 -34.28 -26.43 -22.26
C ILE A 117 -34.01 -27.55 -23.27
N ASP A 118 -34.63 -27.49 -24.45
CA ASP A 118 -34.44 -28.48 -25.54
C ASP A 118 -33.11 -28.32 -26.29
N LYS A 119 -32.38 -27.20 -26.10
CA LYS A 119 -31.07 -26.98 -26.74
C LYS A 119 -29.96 -27.69 -25.97
N SER A 120 -29.05 -28.29 -26.73
CA SER A 120 -27.86 -28.96 -26.19
C SER A 120 -26.59 -28.49 -26.88
N GLY A 121 -25.45 -28.72 -26.23
CA GLY A 121 -24.13 -28.36 -26.75
C GLY A 121 -23.72 -26.90 -26.51
N THR A 122 -22.53 -26.55 -27.01
CA THR A 122 -21.91 -25.24 -26.84
C THR A 122 -22.64 -24.17 -27.66
N PRO A 123 -22.99 -23.01 -27.08
CA PRO A 123 -23.54 -21.89 -27.83
C PRO A 123 -22.63 -21.48 -28.99
N ARG A 124 -23.22 -21.15 -30.13
CA ARG A 124 -22.48 -20.77 -31.33
C ARG A 124 -21.57 -19.57 -31.03
N GLN A 125 -20.30 -19.66 -31.44
CA GLN A 125 -19.26 -18.63 -31.21
C GLN A 125 -18.87 -18.40 -29.74
N PHE A 126 -19.29 -19.24 -28.78
CA PHE A 126 -18.93 -19.06 -27.38
C PHE A 126 -17.41 -19.00 -27.16
N GLY A 127 -16.63 -19.87 -27.82
CA GLY A 127 -15.16 -19.82 -27.73
C GLY A 127 -14.53 -18.52 -28.24
N LYS A 128 -15.21 -17.76 -29.11
CA LYS A 128 -14.70 -16.45 -29.56
C LYS A 128 -14.87 -15.36 -28.49
N THR A 129 -15.71 -15.59 -27.47
CA THR A 129 -15.92 -14.61 -26.38
C THR A 129 -14.72 -14.49 -25.44
N GLU A 130 -13.69 -15.33 -25.59
CA GLU A 130 -12.40 -15.23 -24.89
C GLU A 130 -11.79 -13.82 -25.02
N ILE A 131 -11.92 -13.20 -26.20
CA ILE A 131 -11.42 -11.84 -26.48
C ILE A 131 -12.08 -10.78 -25.60
N LEU A 132 -13.34 -10.97 -25.18
CA LEU A 132 -14.06 -10.00 -24.35
C LEU A 132 -13.45 -9.92 -22.94
N TRP A 133 -12.97 -11.05 -22.44
CA TRP A 133 -12.32 -11.13 -21.13
C TRP A 133 -10.93 -10.50 -21.17
N GLU A 134 -10.15 -10.80 -22.22
CA GLU A 134 -8.84 -10.18 -22.48
C GLU A 134 -8.98 -8.67 -22.65
N ASP A 135 -10.03 -8.24 -23.33
CA ASP A 135 -10.31 -6.83 -23.51
C ASP A 135 -10.72 -6.12 -22.20
N LEU A 136 -11.47 -6.79 -21.33
CA LEU A 136 -11.81 -6.27 -20.02
C LEU A 136 -10.57 -6.14 -19.12
N GLU A 137 -9.67 -7.11 -19.17
CA GLU A 137 -8.37 -7.04 -18.47
C GLU A 137 -7.55 -5.86 -18.99
N LYS A 138 -7.43 -5.71 -20.32
CA LYS A 138 -6.77 -4.56 -20.94
C LYS A 138 -7.41 -3.24 -20.49
N TRP A 139 -8.72 -3.11 -20.56
CA TRP A 139 -9.40 -1.88 -20.17
C TRP A 139 -9.15 -1.52 -18.70
N SER A 140 -9.30 -2.49 -17.80
CA SER A 140 -9.13 -2.23 -16.36
C SER A 140 -7.67 -1.89 -15.99
N THR A 141 -6.69 -2.53 -16.63
CA THR A 141 -5.28 -2.42 -16.25
C THR A 141 -4.47 -1.43 -17.07
N GLU A 142 -4.77 -1.27 -18.36
CA GLU A 142 -4.06 -0.40 -19.29
C GLU A 142 -4.83 0.90 -19.51
N ASP A 143 -6.11 0.83 -19.89
CA ASP A 143 -6.88 2.04 -20.25
C ASP A 143 -7.31 2.85 -19.02
N LYS A 144 -7.55 2.17 -17.88
CA LYS A 144 -7.98 2.77 -16.61
C LYS A 144 -6.93 2.70 -15.50
N HIS A 145 -5.72 2.19 -15.77
CA HIS A 145 -4.60 2.16 -14.80
C HIS A 145 -4.97 1.59 -13.41
N GLU A 146 -5.89 0.62 -13.37
CA GLU A 146 -6.47 0.03 -12.16
C GLU A 146 -7.20 1.02 -11.24
N GLU A 147 -7.55 2.23 -11.72
CA GLU A 147 -8.27 3.25 -10.93
C GLU A 147 -9.63 2.75 -10.42
N TRP A 148 -10.26 1.83 -11.16
CA TRP A 148 -11.53 1.22 -10.77
C TRP A 148 -11.39 -0.25 -10.40
N GLY A 149 -10.15 -0.74 -10.28
CA GLY A 149 -9.79 -2.11 -9.95
C GLY A 149 -9.15 -2.89 -11.09
N ARG A 150 -8.49 -3.99 -10.71
CA ARG A 150 -7.72 -4.87 -11.59
C ARG A 150 -8.54 -6.11 -11.92
N PHE A 151 -8.92 -6.27 -13.18
CA PHE A 151 -9.52 -7.51 -13.67
C PHE A 151 -8.45 -8.39 -14.33
N THR A 152 -8.43 -9.68 -14.00
CA THR A 152 -7.54 -10.65 -14.64
C THR A 152 -8.36 -11.72 -15.38
N ALA A 153 -8.09 -11.90 -16.67
CA ALA A 153 -8.75 -12.91 -17.50
C ALA A 153 -8.11 -14.30 -17.24
N ARG A 154 -8.47 -14.92 -16.12
CA ARG A 154 -8.01 -16.29 -15.75
C ARG A 154 -8.80 -17.37 -16.49
N ILE A 155 -8.22 -18.56 -16.60
CA ILE A 155 -8.89 -19.77 -17.12
C ILE A 155 -8.87 -20.85 -16.03
N ARG A 156 -10.02 -21.49 -15.77
CA ARG A 156 -10.13 -22.64 -14.86
C ARG A 156 -9.72 -23.94 -15.53
N GLY A 157 -8.50 -24.41 -15.22
CA GLY A 157 -7.94 -25.65 -15.73
C GLY A 157 -7.83 -25.68 -17.26
N GLY A 158 -7.72 -26.86 -17.87
CA GLY A 158 -7.69 -27.01 -19.34
C GLY A 158 -9.03 -26.73 -20.06
N MET A 159 -10.02 -26.15 -19.39
CA MET A 159 -11.35 -25.89 -19.95
C MET A 159 -11.34 -24.65 -20.84
N LYS A 160 -10.90 -24.83 -22.09
CA LYS A 160 -10.68 -23.77 -23.09
C LYS A 160 -11.78 -22.70 -23.14
N HIS A 161 -13.06 -23.10 -23.10
CA HIS A 161 -14.17 -22.18 -23.33
C HIS A 161 -14.89 -21.73 -22.06
N ILE A 162 -15.22 -22.65 -21.14
CA ILE A 162 -15.99 -22.32 -19.91
C ILE A 162 -15.11 -21.94 -18.73
N GLY A 163 -13.79 -22.07 -18.87
CA GLY A 163 -12.86 -21.82 -17.79
C GLY A 163 -12.84 -20.36 -17.32
N ARG A 164 -13.10 -19.40 -18.22
CA ARG A 164 -13.11 -17.97 -17.89
C ARG A 164 -14.32 -17.59 -17.00
N PRO A 165 -15.58 -17.89 -17.36
CA PRO A 165 -16.70 -17.67 -16.45
C PRO A 165 -16.54 -18.36 -15.09
N LEU A 166 -16.06 -19.61 -15.08
CA LEU A 166 -15.86 -20.35 -13.83
C LEU A 166 -14.72 -19.79 -12.96
N SER A 167 -13.74 -19.11 -13.55
CA SER A 167 -12.67 -18.44 -12.79
C SER A 167 -13.17 -17.24 -11.98
N GLN A 168 -14.35 -16.71 -12.31
CA GLN A 168 -14.96 -15.59 -11.59
C GLN A 168 -15.76 -16.06 -10.37
N THR A 169 -15.86 -17.38 -10.14
CA THR A 169 -16.62 -17.98 -9.03
C THR A 169 -15.74 -18.48 -7.89
N LEU A 170 -14.56 -17.87 -7.69
CA LEU A 170 -13.63 -18.24 -6.60
C LEU A 170 -14.24 -17.96 -5.22
N PHE A 171 -14.87 -16.80 -5.07
CA PHE A 171 -15.65 -16.39 -3.89
C PHE A 171 -16.93 -15.70 -4.33
N SER A 172 -18.00 -15.84 -3.55
CA SER A 172 -19.07 -14.85 -3.57
C SER A 172 -18.68 -13.58 -2.80
N ASP A 173 -19.40 -12.50 -3.08
CA ASP A 173 -19.36 -11.28 -2.27
C ASP A 173 -19.64 -11.55 -0.78
N SER A 174 -20.54 -12.50 -0.48
CA SER A 174 -20.81 -12.90 0.90
C SER A 174 -19.59 -13.57 1.54
N GLU A 175 -18.99 -14.57 0.90
CA GLU A 175 -17.82 -15.28 1.43
C GLU A 175 -16.64 -14.33 1.67
N ARG A 176 -16.37 -13.42 0.73
CA ARG A 176 -15.29 -12.42 0.83
C ARG A 176 -15.45 -11.51 2.05
N LYS A 177 -16.68 -11.06 2.34
CA LYS A 177 -16.99 -10.17 3.48
C LYS A 177 -16.66 -10.78 4.84
N TYR A 178 -16.60 -12.11 4.95
CA TYR A 178 -16.27 -12.82 6.20
C TYR A 178 -14.79 -13.19 6.32
N LEU A 179 -13.93 -12.90 5.33
CA LEU A 179 -12.49 -13.16 5.43
C LEU A 179 -11.83 -12.51 6.66
N PRO A 180 -12.12 -11.24 7.03
CA PRO A 180 -11.57 -10.63 8.24
C PRO A 180 -11.84 -11.44 9.53
N LEU A 181 -13.00 -12.11 9.61
CA LEU A 181 -13.32 -12.98 10.74
C LEU A 181 -12.43 -14.21 10.80
N ILE A 182 -12.09 -14.79 9.65
CA ILE A 182 -11.16 -15.92 9.55
C ILE A 182 -9.76 -15.46 9.96
N PHE A 183 -9.32 -14.29 9.48
CA PHE A 183 -8.01 -13.73 9.80
C PHE A 183 -7.85 -13.47 11.30
N ASP A 184 -8.87 -12.89 11.94
CA ASP A 184 -8.89 -12.70 13.40
C ASP A 184 -8.86 -14.02 14.17
N LYS A 185 -9.75 -14.97 13.83
CA LYS A 185 -9.84 -16.27 14.52
C LYS A 185 -8.56 -17.10 14.39
N ALA A 186 -7.81 -16.91 13.32
CA ALA A 186 -6.55 -17.59 13.06
C ALA A 186 -5.32 -16.80 13.58
N GLU A 187 -5.54 -15.63 14.18
CA GLU A 187 -4.50 -14.70 14.65
C GLU A 187 -3.46 -14.41 13.56
N LEU A 188 -3.94 -14.11 12.35
CA LEU A 188 -3.08 -13.75 11.24
C LEU A 188 -2.63 -12.30 11.36
N ASP A 189 -1.43 -12.05 10.87
CA ASP A 189 -0.87 -10.72 10.76
C ASP A 189 -0.87 -10.27 9.29
N PRO A 190 -1.53 -9.15 8.95
CA PRO A 190 -1.61 -8.67 7.58
C PRO A 190 -0.26 -8.22 6.99
N THR A 191 0.76 -8.08 7.84
CA THR A 191 2.09 -7.61 7.45
C THR A 191 3.13 -8.72 7.27
N ASP A 192 2.76 -9.97 7.56
CA ASP A 192 3.62 -11.16 7.48
C ASP A 192 2.79 -12.39 7.13
N ASN A 193 2.65 -12.60 5.82
CA ASN A 193 1.76 -13.61 5.28
C ASN A 193 2.28 -15.03 5.55
N PRO A 194 1.40 -15.98 5.92
CA PRO A 194 1.78 -17.38 6.00
C PRO A 194 2.02 -17.95 4.59
N SER A 195 2.63 -19.14 4.53
CA SER A 195 2.74 -19.90 3.28
C SER A 195 1.37 -20.33 2.74
N ASP A 196 1.31 -20.64 1.45
CA ASP A 196 0.10 -21.09 0.75
C ASP A 196 -0.50 -22.38 1.33
N ASP A 197 0.36 -23.32 1.73
CA ASP A 197 -0.07 -24.56 2.38
C ASP A 197 -0.66 -24.30 3.77
N VAL A 198 -0.10 -23.35 4.54
CA VAL A 198 -0.63 -22.94 5.86
C VAL A 198 -1.95 -22.20 5.70
N MET A 199 -2.03 -21.24 4.76
CA MET A 199 -3.26 -20.51 4.46
C MET A 199 -4.39 -21.46 4.05
N THR A 200 -4.09 -22.47 3.22
CA THR A 200 -5.07 -23.50 2.83
C THR A 200 -5.66 -24.19 4.07
N ARG A 201 -4.81 -24.63 5.01
CA ARG A 201 -5.27 -25.30 6.25
C ARG A 201 -6.12 -24.37 7.12
N ILE A 202 -5.75 -23.09 7.21
CA ILE A 202 -6.51 -22.08 7.95
C ILE A 202 -7.90 -21.90 7.34
N LEU A 203 -7.98 -21.75 6.02
CA LEU A 203 -9.25 -21.59 5.31
C LEU A 203 -10.14 -22.82 5.45
N GLN A 204 -9.58 -24.03 5.42
CA GLN A 204 -10.35 -25.26 5.68
C GLN A 204 -10.88 -25.30 7.11
N LYS A 205 -10.04 -24.97 8.11
CA LYS A 205 -10.40 -25.06 9.53
C LYS A 205 -11.41 -24.00 9.96
N TYR A 206 -11.21 -22.75 9.57
CA TYR A 206 -12.02 -21.63 10.05
C TYR A 206 -13.12 -21.23 9.06
N GLY A 207 -13.06 -21.71 7.82
CA GLY A 207 -14.03 -21.44 6.77
C GLY A 207 -15.17 -22.45 6.65
N GLU A 208 -15.16 -23.58 7.37
CA GLU A 208 -16.16 -24.66 7.23
C GLU A 208 -17.62 -24.18 7.32
N ASN A 209 -17.90 -23.23 8.20
CA ASN A 209 -19.24 -22.66 8.41
C ASN A 209 -19.47 -21.31 7.70
N ILE A 210 -18.50 -20.85 6.92
CA ILE A 210 -18.53 -19.54 6.24
C ILE A 210 -18.59 -19.73 4.73
N PHE A 211 -17.80 -20.66 4.22
CA PHE A 211 -17.66 -20.89 2.79
C PHE A 211 -18.72 -21.83 2.23
N ALA A 212 -19.12 -21.55 1.00
CA ALA A 212 -19.99 -22.43 0.25
C ALA A 212 -19.28 -23.77 -0.04
N LYS A 213 -20.06 -24.85 -0.19
CA LYS A 213 -19.54 -26.20 -0.48
C LYS A 213 -18.61 -26.24 -1.69
N ARG A 214 -18.83 -25.39 -2.69
CA ARG A 214 -17.96 -25.28 -3.88
C ARG A 214 -16.54 -24.83 -3.54
N THR A 215 -16.40 -23.89 -2.61
CA THR A 215 -15.14 -23.26 -2.21
C THR A 215 -14.36 -24.22 -1.33
N LEU A 216 -15.04 -24.87 -0.38
CA LEU A 216 -14.46 -25.94 0.45
C LEU A 216 -13.94 -27.10 -0.42
N ARG A 217 -14.72 -27.55 -1.42
CA ARG A 217 -14.27 -28.58 -2.37
C ARG A 217 -13.05 -28.15 -3.19
N LEU A 218 -12.94 -26.86 -3.55
CA LEU A 218 -11.77 -26.36 -4.26
C LEU A 218 -10.52 -26.42 -3.38
N LEU A 219 -10.64 -26.06 -2.10
CA LEU A 219 -9.57 -26.16 -1.10
C LEU A 219 -9.11 -27.61 -0.87
N ASP A 220 -10.06 -28.55 -0.82
CA ASP A 220 -9.82 -29.98 -0.60
C ASP A 220 -9.23 -30.71 -1.82
N SER A 221 -9.37 -30.14 -3.02
CA SER A 221 -8.99 -30.85 -4.24
C SER A 221 -7.49 -31.18 -4.29
N SER A 222 -7.17 -32.47 -4.27
CA SER A 222 -5.84 -33.02 -4.58
C SER A 222 -5.65 -33.28 -6.08
N GLN A 223 -6.66 -32.97 -6.89
CA GLN A 223 -6.66 -33.16 -8.33
C GLN A 223 -5.87 -32.03 -9.02
N THR A 224 -4.96 -32.41 -9.92
CA THR A 224 -4.10 -31.51 -10.69
C THR A 224 -4.89 -30.51 -11.55
N GLU A 225 -6.07 -30.89 -12.04
CA GLU A 225 -6.93 -30.02 -12.88
C GLU A 225 -7.47 -28.78 -12.14
N ASN A 226 -7.48 -28.77 -10.80
CA ASN A 226 -7.95 -27.64 -9.99
C ASN A 226 -6.82 -26.88 -9.27
N THR A 227 -5.55 -27.29 -9.44
CA THR A 227 -4.43 -26.67 -8.72
C THR A 227 -4.26 -25.19 -9.07
N GLU A 228 -4.41 -24.79 -10.33
CA GLU A 228 -4.33 -23.37 -10.73
C GLU A 228 -5.43 -22.51 -10.08
N MET A 229 -6.66 -23.02 -10.01
CA MET A 229 -7.77 -22.32 -9.35
C MET A 229 -7.60 -22.25 -7.85
N LYS A 230 -7.12 -23.33 -7.23
CA LYS A 230 -6.77 -23.32 -5.81
C LYS A 230 -5.68 -22.29 -5.55
N ASN A 231 -4.64 -22.24 -6.37
CA ASN A 231 -3.58 -21.24 -6.24
C ASN A 231 -4.14 -19.82 -6.41
N ALA A 232 -5.00 -19.57 -7.40
CA ALA A 232 -5.65 -18.29 -7.59
C ALA A 232 -6.53 -17.88 -6.39
N LEU A 233 -7.27 -18.84 -5.80
CA LEU A 233 -8.05 -18.62 -4.57
C LEU A 233 -7.12 -18.21 -3.42
N ILE A 234 -6.02 -18.93 -3.22
CA ILE A 234 -5.07 -18.65 -2.14
C ILE A 234 -4.36 -17.32 -2.35
N GLU A 235 -3.92 -17.00 -3.58
CA GLU A 235 -3.35 -15.69 -3.92
C GLU A 235 -4.34 -14.56 -3.61
N PHE A 236 -5.61 -14.72 -4.00
CA PHE A 236 -6.66 -13.75 -3.70
C PHE A 236 -6.84 -13.54 -2.19
N VAL A 237 -6.90 -14.62 -1.39
CA VAL A 237 -7.00 -14.50 0.08
C VAL A 237 -5.77 -13.83 0.69
N LEU A 238 -4.56 -14.17 0.21
CA LEU A 238 -3.32 -13.57 0.71
C LEU A 238 -3.25 -12.07 0.38
N ASP A 239 -3.78 -11.66 -0.76
CA ASP A 239 -3.88 -10.25 -1.12
C ASP A 239 -4.93 -9.53 -0.26
N GLU A 240 -6.10 -10.13 -0.02
CA GLU A 240 -7.08 -9.59 0.93
C GLU A 240 -6.53 -9.51 2.36
N LEU A 241 -5.68 -10.46 2.79
CA LEU A 241 -4.98 -10.38 4.08
C LEU A 241 -3.97 -9.23 4.10
N THR A 242 -3.23 -9.02 3.01
CA THR A 242 -2.25 -7.94 2.93
C THR A 242 -2.92 -6.56 3.01
N GLU A 243 -4.12 -6.42 2.45
CA GLU A 243 -4.91 -5.18 2.50
C GLU A 243 -5.71 -5.00 3.80
N TRP A 244 -5.80 -6.05 4.62
CA TRP A 244 -6.54 -6.00 5.87
C TRP A 244 -5.82 -5.10 6.90
N ASP A 245 -6.53 -4.14 7.47
CA ASP A 245 -6.00 -3.18 8.44
C ASP A 245 -6.08 -3.67 9.90
N GLY A 246 -6.54 -4.91 10.10
CA GLY A 246 -6.74 -5.53 11.42
C GLY A 246 -8.10 -5.29 12.06
N SER A 247 -9.02 -4.57 11.39
CA SER A 247 -10.37 -4.27 11.89
C SER A 247 -11.41 -5.34 11.50
N LEU A 248 -12.47 -5.48 12.30
CA LEU A 248 -13.62 -6.31 11.91
C LEU A 248 -14.77 -5.40 11.49
N PRO A 249 -15.43 -5.69 10.36
CA PRO A 249 -16.63 -4.97 9.94
C PRO A 249 -17.73 -4.94 11.00
N ASP A 250 -18.46 -3.82 11.07
CA ASP A 250 -19.50 -3.59 12.09
C ASP A 250 -20.59 -4.66 12.12
N PHE A 251 -21.04 -5.12 10.95
CA PHE A 251 -22.09 -6.15 10.84
C PHE A 251 -21.67 -7.50 11.44
N LEU A 252 -20.38 -7.73 11.70
CA LEU A 252 -19.88 -8.92 12.40
C LEU A 252 -19.86 -8.75 13.93
N LEU A 253 -19.94 -7.51 14.40
CA LEU A 253 -19.94 -7.15 15.82
C LEU A 253 -21.37 -7.14 16.41
N ASP A 254 -22.40 -7.07 15.56
CA ASP A 254 -23.85 -6.92 15.90
C ASP A 254 -24.51 -8.09 16.66
N ASN A 255 -23.75 -9.04 17.21
CA ASN A 255 -24.30 -10.09 18.08
C ASN A 255 -24.51 -9.64 19.54
N GLN A 256 -24.31 -8.35 19.87
CA GLN A 256 -24.64 -7.81 21.19
C GLN A 256 -25.54 -6.57 21.05
N HIS A 257 -26.77 -6.69 21.54
CA HIS A 257 -27.76 -5.62 21.63
C HIS A 257 -27.23 -4.39 22.39
N SER A 258 -26.47 -3.52 21.73
CA SER A 258 -26.11 -2.23 22.30
C SER A 258 -26.19 -1.13 21.26
N SER A 259 -27.01 -0.13 21.55
CA SER A 259 -27.37 0.98 20.66
C SER A 259 -26.30 2.07 20.58
N GLN A 260 -25.01 1.71 20.68
CA GLN A 260 -23.89 2.63 20.49
C GLN A 260 -23.04 2.19 19.30
N PRO A 261 -22.53 3.12 18.47
CA PRO A 261 -21.61 2.77 17.39
C PRO A 261 -20.38 2.10 17.98
N HIS A 262 -20.22 0.80 17.73
CA HIS A 262 -19.04 0.04 18.11
C HIS A 262 -17.83 0.55 17.33
N GLN A 263 -17.05 1.45 17.92
CA GLN A 263 -15.75 1.84 17.35
C GLN A 263 -14.80 0.63 17.40
N GLN A 264 -14.36 0.18 16.22
CA GLN A 264 -13.64 -1.06 15.96
C GLN A 264 -12.23 -1.07 16.61
N ASN A 265 -11.89 -2.16 17.30
CA ASN A 265 -10.51 -2.40 17.75
C ASN A 265 -9.66 -2.90 16.59
N SER A 266 -8.49 -2.28 16.39
CA SER A 266 -7.49 -2.69 15.40
C SER A 266 -6.61 -3.79 15.98
N ARG A 267 -6.51 -4.92 15.29
CA ARG A 267 -5.63 -6.02 15.70
C ARG A 267 -4.31 -5.95 14.95
N VAL A 268 -3.21 -6.09 15.67
CA VAL A 268 -1.85 -6.09 15.10
C VAL A 268 -1.02 -7.20 15.72
N GLY A 269 -0.13 -7.82 14.95
CA GLY A 269 0.81 -8.79 15.49
C GLY A 269 2.07 -8.11 16.04
N LEU A 270 2.53 -8.58 17.18
CA LEU A 270 3.85 -8.25 17.71
C LEU A 270 4.90 -9.13 17.00
N ARG A 271 6.08 -8.54 16.77
CA ARG A 271 7.26 -9.21 16.24
C ARG A 271 8.38 -9.16 17.23
N ILE A 272 8.93 -10.33 17.54
CA ILE A 272 10.19 -10.41 18.27
C ILE A 272 11.33 -10.02 17.33
N CYS A 273 12.16 -9.08 17.78
CA CYS A 273 13.38 -8.67 17.12
C CYS A 273 14.59 -9.12 17.94
N LEU A 274 15.54 -9.82 17.33
CA LEU A 274 16.75 -10.30 17.99
C LEU A 274 17.98 -9.51 17.55
N GLU A 275 18.74 -9.06 18.53
CA GLU A 275 20.11 -8.58 18.37
C GLU A 275 21.05 -9.65 18.93
N LEU A 276 22.01 -10.10 18.11
CA LEU A 276 23.01 -11.07 18.54
C LEU A 276 24.37 -10.40 18.66
N ASP A 277 24.92 -10.42 19.88
CA ASP A 277 26.33 -10.16 20.08
C ASP A 277 27.12 -11.44 19.76
N LYS A 278 27.79 -11.43 18.62
CA LYS A 278 28.59 -12.58 18.15
C LYS A 278 29.78 -12.90 19.06
N PHE A 279 30.27 -11.96 19.86
CA PHE A 279 31.42 -12.17 20.75
C PHE A 279 31.00 -12.79 22.08
N SER A 280 29.93 -12.27 22.70
CA SER A 280 29.46 -12.77 24.00
C SER A 280 28.45 -13.92 23.87
N GLY A 281 27.85 -14.11 22.70
CA GLY A 281 26.73 -15.05 22.52
C GLY A 281 25.43 -14.58 23.18
N VAL A 282 25.39 -13.34 23.69
CA VAL A 282 24.19 -12.78 24.30
C VAL A 282 23.20 -12.39 23.20
N VAL A 283 21.96 -12.83 23.38
CA VAL A 283 20.82 -12.46 22.55
C VAL A 283 19.99 -11.45 23.33
N THR A 284 19.75 -10.29 22.73
CA THR A 284 18.77 -9.33 23.23
C THR A 284 17.51 -9.47 22.39
N SER A 285 16.37 -9.66 23.06
CA SER A 285 15.07 -9.82 22.40
C SER A 285 14.15 -8.66 22.75
N THR A 286 13.56 -8.04 21.73
CA THR A 286 12.69 -6.85 21.89
C THR A 286 11.44 -7.00 21.06
N LEU A 287 10.41 -6.19 21.33
CA LEU A 287 9.17 -6.20 20.57
C LEU A 287 9.04 -4.97 19.67
N ARG A 288 8.54 -5.19 18.46
CA ARG A 288 8.03 -4.16 17.54
C ARG A 288 6.68 -4.60 16.97
N LEU A 289 6.00 -3.70 16.30
CA LEU A 289 4.83 -4.00 15.49
C LEU A 289 4.98 -3.35 14.11
N LYS A 290 4.28 -3.93 13.13
CA LYS A 290 4.13 -3.37 11.80
C LYS A 290 2.64 -3.23 11.51
N VAL A 291 2.22 -2.09 10.97
CA VAL A 291 0.79 -1.78 10.73
C VAL A 291 0.53 -1.51 9.26
N ASN A 292 -0.64 -1.94 8.77
CA ASN A 292 -1.14 -1.61 7.42
C ASN A 292 -2.17 -0.47 7.43
N ARG A 293 -2.08 0.40 8.43
CA ARG A 293 -2.89 1.61 8.59
C ARG A 293 -2.01 2.74 9.07
N SER A 294 -2.49 3.97 8.95
CA SER A 294 -1.80 5.15 9.49
C SER A 294 -1.43 4.94 10.96
N PHE A 295 -0.15 5.12 11.26
CA PHE A 295 0.35 5.15 12.62
C PHE A 295 -0.14 6.44 13.29
N PRO A 296 -0.63 6.42 14.55
CA PRO A 296 -1.02 7.65 15.24
C PRO A 296 0.17 8.59 15.46
N ASP A 297 -0.05 9.89 15.26
CA ASP A 297 1.01 10.92 15.38
C ASP A 297 1.63 10.98 16.79
N ASP A 298 0.80 10.80 17.82
CA ASP A 298 1.23 10.76 19.23
C ASP A 298 1.83 9.40 19.64
N GLY A 299 1.91 8.44 18.71
CA GLY A 299 2.35 7.08 18.96
C GLY A 299 1.27 6.19 19.58
N LEU A 300 1.69 4.99 20.02
CA LEU A 300 0.84 3.99 20.65
C LEU A 300 1.32 3.72 22.07
N ASN A 301 0.37 3.60 23.01
CA ASN A 301 0.62 3.34 24.42
C ASN A 301 -0.11 2.07 24.86
N PHE A 302 0.64 0.99 25.05
CA PHE A 302 0.11 -0.31 25.41
C PHE A 302 0.23 -0.58 26.91
N GLU A 303 -0.86 -1.07 27.50
CA GLU A 303 -0.88 -1.63 28.85
C GLU A 303 -0.56 -3.13 28.80
N TYR A 304 0.38 -3.57 29.65
CA TYR A 304 0.69 -4.98 29.87
C TYR A 304 1.16 -5.22 31.30
N GLN A 305 0.54 -6.18 31.99
CA GLN A 305 0.83 -6.52 33.39
C GLN A 305 0.82 -5.32 34.36
N GLY A 306 0.03 -4.29 34.07
CA GLY A 306 -0.06 -3.07 34.89
C GLY A 306 0.99 -2.00 34.60
N GLU A 307 1.88 -2.23 33.63
CA GLU A 307 2.85 -1.24 33.14
C GLU A 307 2.46 -0.70 31.75
N LEU A 308 2.93 0.51 31.45
CA LEU A 308 2.72 1.17 30.16
C LEU A 308 3.99 1.13 29.31
N TYR A 309 3.80 0.72 28.06
CA TYR A 309 4.85 0.64 27.04
C TYR A 309 4.46 1.46 25.82
N SER A 310 5.35 2.36 25.39
CA SER A 310 5.11 3.24 24.26
C SER A 310 5.97 2.91 23.05
N CYS A 311 5.46 3.24 21.87
CA CYS A 311 6.21 3.22 20.63
C CYS A 311 5.68 4.26 19.64
N VAL A 312 6.54 4.71 18.73
CA VAL A 312 6.21 5.64 17.65
C VAL A 312 6.60 5.02 16.32
N GLU A 313 6.14 5.58 15.20
CA GLU A 313 6.55 5.14 13.87
C GLU A 313 8.06 5.39 13.65
N THR A 314 8.72 4.50 12.91
CA THR A 314 10.11 4.68 12.47
C THR A 314 10.19 5.23 11.05
N ALA A 315 11.40 5.62 10.63
CA ALA A 315 11.79 5.59 9.23
C ALA A 315 12.60 4.30 9.00
N PRO A 316 12.11 3.29 8.24
CA PRO A 316 10.99 3.33 7.30
C PRO A 316 9.58 3.29 7.94
N PRO A 317 8.56 3.83 7.25
CA PRO A 317 7.19 3.89 7.73
C PRO A 317 6.57 2.49 7.91
N ASN A 318 5.43 2.45 8.58
CA ASN A 318 4.65 1.29 9.01
C ASN A 318 5.27 0.44 10.12
N TRP A 319 6.56 0.58 10.41
CA TRP A 319 7.22 -0.06 11.55
C TRP A 319 7.20 0.83 12.78
N SER A 320 7.02 0.21 13.95
CA SER A 320 7.22 0.91 15.22
C SER A 320 8.70 0.92 15.63
N THR A 321 9.06 1.86 16.50
CA THR A 321 10.22 1.73 17.37
C THR A 321 10.07 0.50 18.25
N LYS A 322 11.17 0.03 18.85
CA LYS A 322 11.10 -0.96 19.94
C LYS A 322 10.13 -0.46 21.02
N LEU A 323 9.24 -1.32 21.51
CA LEU A 323 8.38 -0.99 22.65
C LEU A 323 9.28 -0.65 23.84
N LYS A 324 9.00 0.48 24.52
CA LYS A 324 9.79 0.96 25.67
C LYS A 324 8.89 1.25 26.85
N GLY A 325 9.35 0.91 28.06
CA GLY A 325 8.63 1.27 29.28
C GLY A 325 8.61 2.78 29.46
N VAL A 326 7.44 3.37 29.71
CA VAL A 326 7.27 4.83 29.82
C VAL A 326 8.09 5.42 30.97
N LEU A 327 8.21 4.70 32.09
CA LEU A 327 8.92 5.18 33.29
C LEU A 327 10.45 5.14 33.17
N HIS A 328 10.99 4.15 32.47
CA HIS A 328 12.44 3.89 32.45
C HIS A 328 13.09 4.08 31.08
N SER A 329 12.29 4.28 30.03
CA SER A 329 12.72 4.40 28.63
C SER A 329 13.56 3.23 28.11
N GLN A 330 13.53 2.09 28.83
CA GLN A 330 14.22 0.87 28.43
C GLN A 330 13.37 0.05 27.46
N PRO A 331 13.97 -0.56 26.43
CA PRO A 331 13.27 -1.51 25.58
C PRO A 331 12.65 -2.64 26.40
N PHE A 332 11.44 -3.06 26.03
CA PHE A 332 10.80 -4.22 26.60
C PHE A 332 11.61 -5.48 26.28
N ASP A 333 12.02 -6.22 27.31
CA ASP A 333 12.71 -7.50 27.14
C ASP A 333 11.70 -8.60 26.79
N ALA A 334 11.68 -9.01 25.53
CA ALA A 334 10.76 -10.03 25.05
C ALA A 334 11.01 -11.41 25.66
N ALA A 335 12.19 -11.67 26.27
CA ALA A 335 12.51 -12.95 26.89
C ALA A 335 11.74 -13.18 28.20
N THR A 336 11.14 -12.12 28.76
CA THR A 336 10.25 -12.19 29.93
C THR A 336 8.87 -12.78 29.61
N ILE A 337 8.50 -12.85 28.32
CA ILE A 337 7.26 -13.47 27.87
C ILE A 337 7.49 -14.95 27.60
N ASP A 338 6.53 -15.80 27.97
CA ASP A 338 6.48 -17.16 27.48
C ASP A 338 6.06 -17.18 26.00
N TRP A 339 7.05 -17.30 25.13
CA TRP A 339 6.87 -17.37 23.68
C TRP A 339 5.97 -18.54 23.24
N GLY A 340 5.88 -19.62 24.01
CA GLY A 340 5.00 -20.75 23.73
C GLY A 340 3.52 -20.44 23.95
N ASN A 341 3.22 -19.51 24.86
CA ASN A 341 1.85 -19.11 25.24
C ASN A 341 1.42 -17.75 24.68
N GLY A 342 2.37 -16.94 24.20
CA GLY A 342 2.10 -15.64 23.59
C GLY A 342 1.78 -14.54 24.63
N ALA A 343 1.37 -13.37 24.14
CA ALA A 343 1.01 -12.23 24.98
C ALA A 343 0.03 -11.29 24.27
N LYS A 344 -0.69 -10.48 25.05
CA LYS A 344 -1.63 -9.47 24.56
C LYS A 344 -1.37 -8.14 25.24
N PHE A 345 -1.29 -7.10 24.43
CA PHE A 345 -1.06 -5.71 24.80
C PHE A 345 -2.24 -4.88 24.29
N GLU A 346 -2.71 -3.92 25.08
CA GLU A 346 -3.88 -3.11 24.73
C GLU A 346 -3.59 -1.62 24.83
N ASP A 347 -3.83 -0.88 23.74
CA ASP A 347 -3.93 0.57 23.74
C ASP A 347 -5.43 0.93 23.73
N LYS A 348 -5.91 1.42 24.87
CA LYS A 348 -7.33 1.75 25.08
C LYS A 348 -7.74 3.05 24.37
N GLU A 349 -6.79 3.96 24.13
CA GLU A 349 -7.03 5.27 23.53
C GLU A 349 -7.15 5.15 22.02
N ASN A 350 -6.15 4.54 21.39
CA ASN A 350 -6.12 4.31 19.94
C ASN A 350 -6.84 3.02 19.53
N LYS A 351 -7.32 2.22 20.49
CA LYS A 351 -8.06 0.97 20.29
C LYS A 351 -7.26 -0.09 19.54
N PHE A 352 -5.96 -0.16 19.81
CA PHE A 352 -5.10 -1.22 19.29
C PHE A 352 -5.03 -2.40 20.24
N ILE A 353 -5.14 -3.60 19.69
CA ILE A 353 -4.84 -4.85 20.38
C ILE A 353 -3.64 -5.48 19.68
N ALA A 354 -2.48 -5.42 20.33
CA ALA A 354 -1.27 -6.04 19.83
C ALA A 354 -1.11 -7.45 20.44
N ARG A 355 -0.90 -8.47 19.60
CA ARG A 355 -0.78 -9.87 20.04
C ARG A 355 0.54 -10.48 19.60
N LEU A 356 1.26 -11.08 20.53
CA LEU A 356 2.31 -12.04 20.21
C LEU A 356 1.69 -13.42 20.11
N LYS A 357 1.61 -13.98 18.90
CA LYS A 357 1.04 -15.31 18.66
C LYS A 357 1.81 -16.40 19.41
N ALA A 358 1.09 -17.30 20.05
CA ALA A 358 1.63 -18.46 20.74
C ALA A 358 2.25 -19.45 19.73
N ASN A 359 3.54 -19.77 19.86
CA ASN A 359 4.20 -20.71 18.97
C ASN A 359 5.45 -21.30 19.63
N PRO A 360 5.63 -22.64 19.69
CA PRO A 360 6.83 -23.27 20.24
C PRO A 360 8.07 -23.17 19.32
N VAL A 361 7.91 -22.68 18.10
CA VAL A 361 9.00 -22.45 17.13
C VAL A 361 8.83 -21.06 16.52
N ARG A 362 9.89 -20.27 16.51
CA ARG A 362 9.93 -18.93 15.92
C ARG A 362 11.07 -18.85 14.91
N LEU A 363 10.74 -18.36 13.72
CA LEU A 363 11.69 -18.14 12.65
C LEU A 363 12.05 -16.65 12.61
N PHE A 364 13.31 -16.35 12.36
CA PHE A 364 13.78 -14.98 12.19
C PHE A 364 14.57 -14.83 10.89
N LEU A 365 14.25 -13.78 10.14
CA LEU A 365 14.94 -13.40 8.91
C LEU A 365 15.71 -12.09 9.14
N ARG A 366 16.70 -11.82 8.29
CA ARG A 366 17.47 -10.57 8.35
C ARG A 366 16.56 -9.36 8.10
N GLY A 367 16.51 -8.44 9.06
CA GLY A 367 15.70 -7.22 8.97
C GLY A 367 16.13 -6.23 7.90
N LYS A 368 17.29 -6.42 7.27
CA LYS A 368 17.81 -5.53 6.21
C LYS A 368 16.83 -5.36 5.04
N ARG A 369 16.04 -6.39 4.74
CA ARG A 369 14.94 -6.34 3.75
C ARG A 369 13.88 -5.31 4.11
N GLU A 370 13.62 -5.17 5.40
CA GLU A 370 12.70 -4.20 5.98
C GLU A 370 13.43 -2.92 6.44
N ARG A 371 14.70 -2.72 6.03
CA ARG A 371 15.60 -1.63 6.43
C ARG A 371 15.80 -1.49 7.95
N LEU A 372 15.71 -2.60 8.67
CA LEU A 372 16.01 -2.69 10.10
C LEU A 372 17.33 -3.46 10.32
N PRO A 373 18.10 -3.12 11.38
CA PRO A 373 19.38 -3.79 11.66
C PRO A 373 19.21 -5.18 12.29
N ASP A 374 18.07 -5.41 12.93
CA ASP A 374 17.77 -6.57 13.79
C ASP A 374 17.42 -7.82 12.95
N TRP A 375 17.44 -8.99 13.58
CA TRP A 375 16.71 -10.15 13.04
C TRP A 375 15.24 -10.04 13.41
N ILE A 376 14.35 -10.17 12.44
CA ILE A 376 12.91 -9.96 12.64
C ILE A 376 12.20 -11.30 12.53
N GLU A 377 11.30 -11.56 13.45
CA GLU A 377 10.41 -12.71 13.39
C GLU A 377 9.61 -12.74 12.08
N SER A 378 9.46 -13.94 11.50
CA SER A 378 8.62 -14.17 10.31
C SER A 378 7.77 -15.43 10.46
N GLN A 379 6.59 -15.43 9.82
CA GLN A 379 5.67 -16.57 9.76
C GLN A 379 5.98 -17.56 8.64
N GLN A 380 7.01 -17.33 7.82
CA GLN A 380 7.33 -18.21 6.69
C GLN A 380 8.83 -18.29 6.41
N LEU A 381 9.27 -19.49 6.02
CA LEU A 381 10.64 -19.72 5.57
C LEU A 381 10.80 -19.26 4.12
N GLU A 382 11.93 -18.64 3.84
CA GLU A 382 12.31 -18.23 2.49
C GLU A 382 13.55 -18.99 2.00
N ARG A 383 13.65 -19.15 0.68
CA ARG A 383 14.80 -19.79 0.03
C ARG A 383 15.94 -18.80 -0.14
N GLY A 384 17.16 -19.32 -0.25
CA GLY A 384 18.34 -18.53 -0.59
C GLY A 384 18.72 -17.48 0.47
N CYS A 385 18.31 -17.65 1.73
CA CYS A 385 18.61 -16.72 2.80
C CYS A 385 19.16 -17.37 4.06
N GLU A 386 19.89 -16.58 4.85
CA GLU A 386 20.21 -16.91 6.23
C GLU A 386 18.98 -16.70 7.12
N PHE A 387 18.82 -17.56 8.12
CA PHE A 387 17.74 -17.47 9.08
C PHE A 387 18.17 -17.97 10.46
N LEU A 388 17.41 -17.61 11.49
CA LEU A 388 17.52 -18.19 12.82
C LEU A 388 16.23 -18.90 13.18
N VAL A 389 16.34 -19.98 13.94
CA VAL A 389 15.19 -20.68 14.51
C VAL A 389 15.36 -20.73 16.01
N ALA A 390 14.45 -20.08 16.75
CA ALA A 390 14.32 -20.31 18.18
C ALA A 390 13.23 -21.36 18.40
N CYS A 391 13.48 -22.35 19.25
CA CYS A 391 12.45 -23.33 19.59
C CYS A 391 12.52 -23.77 21.04
N HIS A 392 11.37 -24.17 21.57
CA HIS A 392 11.30 -24.82 22.87
C HIS A 392 12.04 -26.16 22.86
N SER A 393 12.68 -26.51 23.98
CA SER A 393 13.47 -27.74 24.17
C SER A 393 12.71 -29.01 23.77
N SER A 394 11.39 -29.03 24.01
CA SER A 394 10.50 -30.16 23.71
C SER A 394 10.38 -30.51 22.21
N ILE A 395 10.70 -29.58 21.29
CA ILE A 395 10.65 -29.82 19.83
C ILE A 395 12.05 -29.79 19.18
N ALA A 396 13.10 -29.53 19.95
CA ALA A 396 14.46 -29.29 19.45
C ALA A 396 15.02 -30.44 18.61
N ASN A 397 14.77 -31.70 18.99
CA ASN A 397 15.27 -32.85 18.24
C ASN A 397 14.72 -32.88 16.80
N LYS A 398 13.44 -32.57 16.63
CA LYS A 398 12.80 -32.50 15.32
C LYS A 398 13.36 -31.36 14.47
N ILE A 399 13.66 -30.21 15.09
CA ILE A 399 14.29 -29.07 14.42
C ILE A 399 15.70 -29.43 13.95
N ARG A 400 16.48 -30.11 14.79
CA ARG A 400 17.83 -30.57 14.45
C ARG A 400 17.81 -31.55 13.28
N GLU A 401 16.99 -32.61 13.37
CA GLU A 401 16.83 -33.59 12.29
C GLU A 401 16.40 -32.95 10.97
N TRP A 402 15.46 -32.01 11.00
CA TRP A 402 15.04 -31.30 9.79
C TRP A 402 16.17 -30.46 9.22
N GLY A 403 16.85 -29.66 10.07
CA GLY A 403 17.90 -28.75 9.66
C GLY A 403 19.09 -29.46 9.02
N ASP A 404 19.51 -30.59 9.61
CA ASP A 404 20.63 -31.41 9.11
C ASP A 404 20.38 -31.98 7.71
N ILE A 405 19.12 -32.23 7.34
CA ILE A 405 18.74 -32.84 6.05
C ILE A 405 18.33 -31.79 5.01
N SER A 406 17.75 -30.68 5.47
CA SER A 406 16.96 -29.78 4.62
C SER A 406 17.60 -28.42 4.37
N CYS A 407 18.77 -28.13 4.97
CA CYS A 407 19.46 -26.86 4.86
C CYS A 407 20.90 -27.07 4.36
N GLU A 408 21.47 -26.06 3.69
CA GLU A 408 22.88 -26.06 3.29
C GLU A 408 23.80 -26.05 4.53
N GLU A 409 23.48 -25.18 5.49
CA GLU A 409 24.15 -25.11 6.78
C GLU A 409 23.10 -25.04 7.89
N PHE A 410 23.29 -25.81 8.95
CA PHE A 410 22.44 -25.74 10.15
C PHE A 410 23.24 -26.10 11.39
N HIS A 411 23.21 -25.25 12.42
CA HIS A 411 23.91 -25.51 13.67
C HIS A 411 23.22 -24.84 14.86
N GLU A 412 23.28 -25.50 16.00
CA GLU A 412 22.87 -24.92 17.28
C GLU A 412 23.86 -23.83 17.69
N LYS A 413 23.35 -22.70 18.17
CA LYS A 413 24.15 -21.59 18.69
C LYS A 413 24.09 -21.60 20.21
N THR A 414 25.26 -21.55 20.85
CA THR A 414 25.33 -21.28 22.28
C THR A 414 24.92 -19.83 22.51
N SER A 415 23.77 -19.64 23.16
CA SER A 415 23.23 -18.31 23.44
C SER A 415 22.64 -18.19 24.83
N SER A 416 22.75 -17.00 25.42
CA SER A 416 22.02 -16.60 26.63
C SER A 416 21.05 -15.45 26.31
N GLY A 417 20.04 -15.21 27.15
CA GLY A 417 19.07 -14.12 26.95
C GLY A 417 17.81 -14.50 26.17
N LEU A 418 17.58 -15.81 25.99
CA LEU A 418 16.29 -16.35 25.53
C LEU A 418 15.43 -16.77 26.74
N PRO A 419 14.11 -16.94 26.57
CA PRO A 419 13.27 -17.50 27.63
C PRO A 419 13.76 -18.88 28.08
N HIS A 420 13.40 -19.27 29.31
CA HIS A 420 13.77 -20.57 29.87
C HIS A 420 13.35 -21.72 28.94
N GLU A 421 14.22 -22.73 28.77
CA GLU A 421 14.03 -23.89 27.86
C GLU A 421 13.97 -23.57 26.36
N TRP A 422 14.36 -22.36 25.93
CA TRP A 422 14.49 -22.05 24.50
C TRP A 422 15.93 -22.23 24.00
N LEU A 423 16.05 -22.83 22.82
CA LEU A 423 17.30 -23.03 22.11
C LEU A 423 17.30 -22.21 20.82
N LEU A 424 18.49 -21.86 20.32
CA LEU A 424 18.67 -21.12 19.08
C LEU A 424 19.49 -21.91 18.08
N PHE A 425 19.03 -21.91 16.83
CA PHE A 425 19.72 -22.50 15.70
C PHE A 425 19.97 -21.42 14.64
N GLY A 426 21.12 -21.50 13.96
CA GLY A 426 21.40 -20.74 12.74
C GLY A 426 21.32 -21.65 11.53
N GLY A 427 20.64 -21.18 10.49
CA GLY A 427 20.50 -21.90 9.23
C GLY A 427 20.80 -21.03 8.01
N LYS A 428 21.16 -21.69 6.91
CA LYS A 428 21.32 -21.08 5.59
C LYS A 428 20.66 -21.95 4.53
N ASP A 429 19.90 -21.30 3.67
CA ASP A 429 19.21 -21.86 2.50
C ASP A 429 18.43 -23.16 2.79
N GLY A 430 17.23 -23.00 3.36
CA GLY A 430 16.31 -24.12 3.58
C GLY A 430 15.68 -24.57 2.26
N HIS A 431 16.01 -25.79 1.82
CA HIS A 431 15.53 -26.32 0.54
C HIS A 431 14.19 -27.07 0.65
N ALA A 432 13.82 -27.54 1.86
CA ALA A 432 12.59 -28.28 2.12
C ALA A 432 11.87 -27.83 3.41
N SER A 433 10.53 -27.86 3.38
CA SER A 433 9.68 -27.52 4.52
C SER A 433 9.81 -28.51 5.68
N CYS A 434 9.76 -28.02 6.92
CA CYS A 434 9.63 -28.90 8.09
C CYS A 434 8.17 -29.33 8.28
N LYS A 435 7.90 -30.62 8.19
CA LYS A 435 6.53 -31.16 8.33
C LYS A 435 5.94 -30.75 9.68
N SER A 436 4.68 -30.30 9.68
CA SER A 436 3.88 -29.86 10.85
C SER A 436 4.43 -28.67 11.65
N ILE A 437 5.39 -27.92 11.11
CA ILE A 437 5.86 -26.66 11.70
C ILE A 437 5.60 -25.55 10.70
N ASP A 438 4.53 -24.79 10.94
CA ASP A 438 3.98 -23.83 9.98
C ASP A 438 5.01 -22.76 9.56
N VAL A 439 5.75 -22.20 10.52
CA VAL A 439 6.76 -21.14 10.26
C VAL A 439 7.95 -21.63 9.43
N LEU A 440 8.19 -22.93 9.39
CA LEU A 440 9.26 -23.56 8.59
C LEU A 440 8.72 -24.18 7.29
N THR A 441 7.58 -23.69 6.81
CA THR A 441 7.00 -24.10 5.52
C THR A 441 7.44 -23.14 4.42
N LEU A 442 8.08 -23.68 3.38
CA LEU A 442 8.42 -22.94 2.16
C LEU A 442 7.17 -22.77 1.30
N SER A 443 6.98 -21.55 0.80
CA SER A 443 5.90 -21.29 -0.16
C SER A 443 6.25 -21.78 -1.55
N LYS A 444 5.22 -22.17 -2.30
CA LYS A 444 5.31 -22.55 -3.73
C LYS A 444 4.89 -21.40 -4.66
N LEU A 445 4.29 -20.35 -4.12
CA LEU A 445 3.73 -19.24 -4.88
C LEU A 445 4.67 -18.04 -4.80
N LEU A 446 5.37 -17.78 -5.91
CA LEU A 446 6.18 -16.59 -6.11
C LEU A 446 5.29 -15.33 -6.00
N LYS A 447 5.74 -14.29 -5.31
CA LYS A 447 4.99 -13.02 -5.18
C LYS A 447 5.84 -11.82 -5.59
N LEU A 448 5.30 -11.00 -6.49
CA LEU A 448 5.89 -9.75 -6.94
C LEU A 448 5.20 -8.57 -6.23
N ARG A 449 5.90 -7.91 -5.32
CA ARG A 449 5.39 -6.80 -4.52
C ARG A 449 6.09 -5.50 -4.89
N LEU A 450 5.34 -4.40 -4.80
CA LEU A 450 5.85 -3.05 -4.86
C LEU A 450 5.85 -2.50 -3.44
N TYR A 451 7.00 -2.01 -2.98
CA TYR A 451 7.18 -1.52 -1.61
C TYR A 451 7.65 -0.08 -1.60
N GLY A 452 7.09 0.70 -0.68
CA GLY A 452 7.33 2.14 -0.59
C GLY A 452 6.79 2.88 -1.82
N GLY A 453 7.49 3.95 -2.17
CA GLY A 453 7.04 4.92 -3.17
C GLY A 453 5.86 5.76 -2.70
N ILE A 454 5.57 6.84 -3.42
CA ILE A 454 4.45 7.74 -3.14
C ILE A 454 3.38 7.46 -4.19
N LYS A 455 2.43 6.61 -3.82
CA LYS A 455 1.33 6.17 -4.67
C LYS A 455 0.29 7.28 -4.86
N ILE A 456 -0.24 7.43 -6.08
CA ILE A 456 -1.28 8.41 -6.41
C ILE A 456 -2.64 7.74 -6.22
N GLY A 457 -3.30 8.08 -5.11
CA GLY A 457 -4.53 7.42 -4.69
C GLY A 457 -4.30 5.93 -4.46
N ARG A 458 -5.24 5.11 -4.94
CA ARG A 458 -5.17 3.64 -4.86
C ARG A 458 -4.80 2.97 -6.21
N SER A 459 -4.57 3.76 -7.26
CA SER A 459 -4.19 3.32 -8.62
C SER A 459 -2.78 2.73 -8.70
N ASN A 460 -2.36 2.13 -9.82
CA ASN A 460 -0.96 1.71 -10.00
C ASN A 460 0.00 2.84 -10.43
N SER A 461 -0.37 4.09 -10.18
CA SER A 461 0.48 5.25 -10.44
C SER A 461 1.28 5.67 -9.20
N PHE A 462 2.53 6.07 -9.40
CA PHE A 462 3.43 6.60 -8.38
C PHE A 462 4.00 7.94 -8.81
N LEU A 463 4.35 8.79 -7.86
CA LEU A 463 5.05 10.03 -8.17
C LEU A 463 6.49 9.73 -8.59
N SER A 464 6.96 10.39 -9.65
CA SER A 464 8.28 10.18 -10.25
C SER A 464 9.44 10.37 -9.28
N TYR A 465 9.31 11.29 -8.31
CA TYR A 465 10.31 11.56 -7.27
C TYR A 465 10.26 10.59 -6.07
N GLY A 466 9.29 9.68 -6.05
CA GLY A 466 9.13 8.64 -5.06
C GLY A 466 8.66 7.33 -5.69
N PRO A 467 9.47 6.69 -6.57
CA PRO A 467 9.10 5.42 -7.17
C PRO A 467 9.08 4.28 -6.14
N PRO A 468 8.32 3.21 -6.38
CA PRO A 468 8.36 2.02 -5.53
C PRO A 468 9.63 1.21 -5.78
N THR A 469 10.09 0.48 -4.75
CA THR A 469 11.06 -0.61 -4.90
C THR A 469 10.32 -1.89 -5.25
N ILE A 470 10.85 -2.66 -6.19
CA ILE A 470 10.34 -3.97 -6.59
C ILE A 470 10.92 -5.03 -5.65
N ILE A 471 10.06 -5.85 -5.05
CA ILE A 471 10.44 -6.94 -4.16
C ILE A 471 9.91 -8.26 -4.72
N LEU A 472 10.80 -9.25 -4.84
CA LEU A 472 10.43 -10.61 -5.17
C LEU A 472 10.45 -11.48 -3.92
N GLU A 473 9.29 -11.89 -3.47
CA GLU A 473 9.13 -12.77 -2.31
C GLU A 473 8.98 -14.22 -2.80
N ARG A 474 9.56 -15.15 -2.02
CA ARG A 474 9.42 -16.61 -2.24
C ARG A 474 10.03 -17.10 -3.57
N GLY A 475 11.02 -16.37 -4.09
CA GLY A 475 11.81 -16.79 -5.24
C GLY A 475 12.81 -17.90 -4.91
N TYR A 476 13.25 -18.60 -5.94
CA TYR A 476 14.36 -19.54 -5.92
C TYR A 476 15.73 -18.84 -5.96
N GLY A 477 15.76 -17.55 -6.29
CA GLY A 477 16.96 -16.70 -6.29
C GLY A 477 17.66 -16.58 -7.65
N ASN A 478 17.20 -17.36 -8.63
CA ASN A 478 17.69 -17.39 -10.01
C ASN A 478 16.76 -16.69 -11.01
N GLU A 479 15.67 -16.06 -10.52
CA GLU A 479 14.76 -15.32 -11.37
C GLU A 479 15.39 -14.04 -11.93
N GLN A 480 15.04 -13.71 -13.16
CA GLN A 480 15.40 -12.45 -13.81
C GLN A 480 14.23 -11.47 -13.71
N VAL A 481 14.51 -10.24 -13.28
CA VAL A 481 13.51 -9.17 -13.20
C VAL A 481 13.81 -8.14 -14.28
N MET A 482 12.83 -7.85 -15.13
CA MET A 482 12.95 -6.91 -16.24
C MET A 482 11.98 -5.75 -16.09
N LEU A 483 12.39 -4.58 -16.58
CA LEU A 483 11.57 -3.37 -16.76
C LEU A 483 11.57 -3.02 -18.24
N ASP A 484 10.41 -3.06 -18.89
CA ASP A 484 10.24 -2.78 -20.34
C ASP A 484 11.24 -3.55 -21.23
N GLY A 485 11.49 -4.82 -20.86
CA GLY A 485 12.43 -5.69 -21.58
C GLY A 485 13.91 -5.45 -21.28
N CYS A 486 14.25 -4.57 -20.34
CA CYS A 486 15.61 -4.36 -19.85
C CYS A 486 15.79 -5.04 -18.47
N GLU A 487 16.85 -5.83 -18.29
CA GLU A 487 17.11 -6.49 -17.01
C GLU A 487 17.49 -5.48 -15.91
N LEU A 488 16.81 -5.58 -14.76
CA LEU A 488 17.12 -4.77 -13.58
C LEU A 488 18.23 -5.45 -12.76
N ILE A 489 19.23 -4.67 -12.40
CA ILE A 489 20.36 -5.13 -11.59
C ILE A 489 20.09 -4.83 -10.11
N ARG A 490 20.36 -5.80 -9.24
CA ARG A 490 20.28 -5.62 -7.78
C ARG A 490 21.44 -4.79 -7.28
N ASN A 491 21.14 -3.78 -6.46
CA ASN A 491 22.16 -3.03 -5.71
C ASN A 491 22.84 -3.90 -4.63
N ASP A 492 22.11 -4.85 -4.07
CA ASP A 492 22.60 -5.80 -3.08
C ASP A 492 22.07 -7.20 -3.41
N THR A 493 22.96 -8.10 -3.78
CA THR A 493 22.61 -9.46 -4.19
C THR A 493 22.05 -10.32 -3.05
N THR A 494 22.21 -9.89 -1.79
CA THR A 494 21.72 -10.61 -0.60
C THR A 494 20.23 -10.38 -0.33
N ILE A 495 19.62 -9.39 -0.97
CA ILE A 495 18.19 -9.07 -0.84
C ILE A 495 17.51 -9.10 -2.22
N PRO A 496 16.28 -9.64 -2.32
CA PRO A 496 15.56 -9.71 -3.59
C PRO A 496 14.84 -8.38 -3.87
N HIS A 497 15.60 -7.29 -3.94
CA HIS A 497 15.11 -5.92 -4.10
C HIS A 497 15.72 -5.27 -5.34
N TRP A 498 14.89 -4.61 -6.15
CA TRP A 498 15.29 -3.85 -7.32
C TRP A 498 14.69 -2.45 -7.27
N ASP A 499 15.54 -1.44 -7.47
CA ASP A 499 15.09 -0.05 -7.59
C ASP A 499 14.87 0.27 -9.07
N LEU A 500 13.92 1.17 -9.36
CA LEU A 500 13.75 1.68 -10.71
C LEU A 500 14.94 2.56 -11.11
N PRO A 501 15.46 2.44 -12.34
CA PRO A 501 16.50 3.33 -12.85
C PRO A 501 16.11 4.81 -12.77
N SER A 502 17.06 5.70 -12.53
CA SER A 502 16.78 7.15 -12.42
C SER A 502 16.29 7.79 -13.73
N ASP A 503 16.52 7.14 -14.86
CA ASP A 503 16.12 7.53 -16.21
C ASP A 503 14.82 6.82 -16.69
N THR A 504 14.10 6.16 -15.78
CA THR A 504 12.82 5.52 -16.07
C THR A 504 11.83 6.52 -16.67
N GLN A 505 11.11 6.11 -17.72
CA GLN A 505 10.16 6.95 -18.43
C GLN A 505 8.98 7.37 -17.53
N ILE A 506 8.54 8.62 -17.69
CA ILE A 506 7.44 9.23 -16.93
C ILE A 506 6.26 9.47 -17.88
N GLY A 507 5.03 9.24 -17.40
CA GLY A 507 3.79 9.43 -18.13
C GLY A 507 3.48 8.32 -19.14
N SER A 508 4.17 7.18 -19.04
CA SER A 508 3.87 5.98 -19.83
C SER A 508 3.79 4.74 -18.93
N PRO A 509 2.96 3.74 -19.29
CA PRO A 509 2.94 2.46 -18.60
C PRO A 509 4.31 1.79 -18.65
N LEU A 510 4.79 1.35 -17.49
CA LEU A 510 6.00 0.57 -17.31
C LEU A 510 5.63 -0.87 -16.98
N ILE A 511 6.29 -1.83 -17.62
CA ILE A 511 6.01 -3.26 -17.46
C ILE A 511 7.16 -3.92 -16.70
N ILE A 512 6.84 -4.46 -15.53
CA ILE A 512 7.74 -5.27 -14.72
C ILE A 512 7.43 -6.73 -14.99
N GLU A 513 8.42 -7.50 -15.43
CA GLU A 513 8.28 -8.92 -15.73
C GLU A 513 9.32 -9.73 -14.97
N VAL A 514 8.90 -10.88 -14.44
CA VAL A 514 9.78 -11.82 -13.75
C VAL A 514 9.85 -13.09 -14.59
N PHE A 515 11.05 -13.52 -14.95
CA PHE A 515 11.30 -14.71 -15.75
C PHE A 515 12.00 -15.79 -14.93
N ASN A 516 11.70 -17.06 -15.23
CA ASN A 516 12.53 -18.18 -14.79
C ASN A 516 13.77 -18.34 -15.69
N GLU A 517 14.68 -19.25 -15.31
CA GLU A 517 15.89 -19.58 -16.10
C GLU A 517 15.57 -20.04 -17.55
N ASN A 518 14.37 -20.56 -17.79
CA ASN A 518 13.93 -21.02 -19.11
C ASN A 518 13.29 -19.90 -19.96
N GLY A 519 13.28 -18.65 -19.49
CA GLY A 519 12.68 -17.51 -20.21
C GLY A 519 11.14 -17.49 -20.21
N THR A 520 10.49 -18.24 -19.32
CA THR A 520 9.03 -18.18 -19.13
C THR A 520 8.68 -17.09 -18.12
N ILE A 521 7.69 -16.26 -18.43
CA ILE A 521 7.19 -15.24 -17.52
C ILE A 521 6.47 -15.91 -16.34
N LEU A 522 6.95 -15.66 -15.12
CA LEU A 522 6.36 -16.11 -13.87
C LEU A 522 5.36 -15.10 -13.31
N LYS A 523 5.69 -13.81 -13.35
CA LYS A 523 4.84 -12.70 -12.89
C LYS A 523 5.01 -11.49 -13.79
N ARG A 524 3.95 -10.70 -13.92
CA ARG A 524 3.92 -9.42 -14.64
C ARG A 524 3.17 -8.39 -13.80
N ARG A 525 3.65 -7.16 -13.79
CA ARG A 525 2.98 -6.03 -13.15
C ARG A 525 3.16 -4.76 -13.98
N ARG A 526 2.15 -3.90 -13.99
CA ARG A 526 2.20 -2.60 -14.65
C ARG A 526 2.11 -1.48 -13.63
N ILE A 527 2.93 -0.47 -13.82
CA ILE A 527 2.91 0.77 -13.04
C ILE A 527 3.04 1.96 -13.96
N GLU A 528 2.78 3.16 -13.45
CA GLU A 528 3.06 4.41 -14.14
C GLU A 528 3.76 5.37 -13.18
N LEU A 529 4.74 6.12 -13.69
CA LEU A 529 5.32 7.25 -12.97
C LEU A 529 4.67 8.54 -13.48
N LYS A 530 4.20 9.41 -12.58
CA LYS A 530 3.63 10.71 -12.92
C LYS A 530 4.36 11.83 -12.19
N GLU A 531 4.49 12.99 -12.83
CA GLU A 531 4.91 14.20 -12.13
C GLU A 531 3.78 14.69 -11.21
N PRO A 532 4.09 15.35 -10.08
CA PRO A 532 3.08 16.00 -9.27
C PRO A 532 2.45 17.15 -10.05
N GLU A 533 1.14 17.11 -10.21
CA GLU A 533 0.37 18.22 -10.76
C GLU A 533 -0.27 19.02 -9.63
N LEU A 534 -0.01 20.32 -9.60
CA LEU A 534 -0.77 21.26 -8.77
C LEU A 534 -1.90 21.83 -9.62
N PRO A 535 -3.16 21.76 -9.18
CA PRO A 535 -4.25 22.35 -9.93
C PRO A 535 -4.07 23.87 -9.98
N ALA A 536 -4.48 24.49 -11.10
CA ALA A 536 -4.34 25.93 -11.30
C ALA A 536 -5.13 26.77 -10.27
N ASP A 537 -6.21 26.20 -9.72
CA ASP A 537 -6.91 26.69 -8.55
C ASP A 537 -7.43 25.52 -7.70
N PHE A 538 -7.79 25.80 -6.44
CA PHE A 538 -8.24 24.78 -5.48
C PHE A 538 -9.77 24.73 -5.35
N LYS A 539 -10.53 25.17 -6.36
CA LYS A 539 -12.01 25.25 -6.24
C LYS A 539 -12.66 23.89 -6.02
N ASP A 540 -12.14 22.87 -6.68
CA ASP A 540 -12.63 21.49 -6.55
C ASP A 540 -11.94 20.73 -5.41
N THR A 541 -11.05 21.39 -4.67
CA THR A 541 -10.36 20.76 -3.53
C THR A 541 -11.27 20.80 -2.30
N PRO A 542 -11.50 19.65 -1.62
CA PRO A 542 -12.38 19.60 -0.46
C PRO A 542 -11.96 20.59 0.64
N LEU A 543 -12.93 21.32 1.18
CA LEU A 543 -12.76 22.16 2.36
C LEU A 543 -12.61 21.26 3.59
N ARG A 544 -11.58 21.50 4.41
CA ARG A 544 -11.32 20.76 5.64
C ARG A 544 -11.29 21.70 6.84
N ASP A 545 -11.90 21.31 7.95
CA ASP A 545 -11.78 22.03 9.21
C ASP A 545 -10.41 21.81 9.89
N MET A 546 -10.21 22.40 11.09
CA MET A 546 -8.97 22.23 11.88
C MET A 546 -8.69 20.77 12.28
N SER A 547 -9.70 19.89 12.24
CA SER A 547 -9.57 18.46 12.51
C SER A 547 -9.35 17.62 11.24
N GLY A 548 -9.26 18.27 10.07
CA GLY A 548 -9.07 17.61 8.78
C GLY A 548 -10.36 17.01 8.18
N LYS A 549 -11.52 17.23 8.80
CA LYS A 549 -12.80 16.68 8.35
C LYS A 549 -13.35 17.48 7.16
N ILE A 550 -13.83 16.78 6.14
CA ILE A 550 -14.42 17.40 4.94
C ILE A 550 -15.73 18.10 5.32
N LEU A 551 -15.82 19.39 5.00
CA LEU A 551 -17.02 20.22 5.17
C LEU A 551 -17.94 20.04 3.95
N ILE A 552 -19.09 19.40 4.15
CA ILE A 552 -19.96 18.97 3.04
C ILE A 552 -21.02 20.03 2.68
N ASN A 553 -21.43 20.91 3.60
CA ASN A 553 -22.52 21.86 3.36
C ASN A 553 -22.43 23.20 4.13
N ASP A 554 -21.45 23.40 5.00
CA ASP A 554 -21.35 24.59 5.86
C ASP A 554 -19.91 25.11 5.84
N ILE A 555 -19.71 26.34 5.36
CA ILE A 555 -18.39 26.98 5.33
C ILE A 555 -18.14 27.57 6.71
N SER A 556 -17.86 26.70 7.69
CA SER A 556 -17.37 27.16 8.98
C SER A 556 -15.90 27.57 8.84
N VAL A 557 -15.61 28.82 9.19
CA VAL A 557 -14.24 29.27 9.42
C VAL A 557 -13.80 28.85 10.83
N PRO A 558 -12.55 28.40 11.02
CA PRO A 558 -11.49 28.28 10.02
C PRO A 558 -11.51 26.98 9.20
N TYR A 559 -11.06 27.07 7.96
CA TYR A 559 -10.91 25.91 7.06
C TYR A 559 -9.61 25.97 6.24
N ALA A 560 -9.21 24.84 5.67
CA ALA A 560 -8.17 24.70 4.67
C ALA A 560 -8.72 24.07 3.38
N SER A 561 -8.29 24.57 2.21
CA SER A 561 -8.49 23.94 0.90
C SER A 561 -7.19 24.05 0.09
N GLY A 562 -6.53 22.91 -0.11
CA GLY A 562 -5.18 22.87 -0.65
C GLY A 562 -4.22 23.70 0.21
N ALA A 563 -3.55 24.67 -0.40
CA ALA A 563 -2.65 25.60 0.28
C ALA A 563 -3.36 26.84 0.88
N ILE A 564 -4.68 26.98 0.70
CA ILE A 564 -5.45 28.13 1.16
C ILE A 564 -6.02 27.83 2.55
N VAL A 565 -5.63 28.62 3.55
CA VAL A 565 -6.22 28.60 4.90
C VAL A 565 -7.03 29.87 5.09
N ALA A 566 -8.29 29.73 5.51
CA ALA A 566 -9.21 30.83 5.75
C ALA A 566 -9.70 30.84 7.19
N GLY A 567 -10.01 32.03 7.72
CA GLY A 567 -10.56 32.17 9.07
C GLY A 567 -9.56 32.04 10.20
N ILE A 568 -8.28 31.83 9.89
CA ILE A 568 -7.17 31.89 10.85
C ILE A 568 -6.40 33.18 10.59
N ASP A 569 -6.18 33.96 11.65
CA ASP A 569 -5.16 35.00 11.62
C ASP A 569 -3.80 34.36 11.96
N PRO A 570 -2.84 34.31 11.02
CA PRO A 570 -1.53 33.74 11.28
C PRO A 570 -0.79 34.42 12.44
N SER A 571 -1.13 35.67 12.75
CA SER A 571 -0.53 36.40 13.88
C SER A 571 -0.95 35.84 15.25
N ASN A 572 -2.10 35.17 15.33
CA ASN A 572 -2.59 34.55 16.57
C ASN A 572 -1.84 33.26 16.95
N TRP A 573 -1.15 32.64 16.00
CA TRP A 573 -0.51 31.32 16.18
C TRP A 573 0.99 31.38 16.46
N GLY A 574 1.59 32.58 16.49
CA GLY A 574 2.97 32.81 16.96
C GLY A 574 4.09 32.02 16.26
N VAL A 575 3.77 31.22 15.25
CA VAL A 575 4.69 30.21 14.69
C VAL A 575 4.41 30.06 13.19
N PHE A 576 4.83 31.05 12.41
CA PHE A 576 5.62 30.66 11.25
C PHE A 576 7.03 30.43 11.81
N PRO A 577 7.72 29.33 11.50
CA PRO A 577 9.11 29.20 11.85
C PRO A 577 9.84 30.44 11.34
N HIS A 578 10.30 31.30 12.25
CA HIS A 578 11.24 32.38 11.94
C HIS A 578 12.63 31.79 11.62
N THR A 579 12.67 30.58 11.06
CA THR A 579 13.88 29.98 10.54
C THR A 579 14.31 30.84 9.38
N LEU A 580 15.46 31.50 9.55
CA LEU A 580 16.13 32.19 8.47
C LEU A 580 16.21 31.25 7.26
N PRO A 581 16.01 31.76 6.03
CA PRO A 581 15.87 30.93 4.84
C PRO A 581 17.22 30.37 4.37
N THR A 582 17.83 29.52 5.21
CA THR A 582 19.13 28.88 5.02
C THR A 582 19.12 27.86 3.88
N TYR A 583 17.93 27.42 3.45
CA TYR A 583 17.72 26.54 2.30
C TYR A 583 17.89 27.23 0.94
N LEU A 584 17.96 28.57 0.88
CA LEU A 584 17.99 29.29 -0.40
C LEU A 584 19.28 29.09 -1.20
N SER A 585 20.41 28.86 -0.53
CA SER A 585 21.71 28.65 -1.17
C SER A 585 22.74 28.10 -0.19
N LYS A 586 23.81 27.47 -0.71
CA LYS A 586 25.01 27.13 0.07
C LYS A 586 25.80 28.35 0.54
N THR A 587 25.50 29.53 0.01
CA THR A 587 26.12 30.79 0.42
C THR A 587 25.09 31.91 0.44
N ILE A 588 24.86 32.47 1.63
CA ILE A 588 23.86 33.52 1.85
C ILE A 588 24.49 34.65 2.67
N VAL A 589 24.26 35.88 2.25
CA VAL A 589 24.57 37.07 3.06
C VAL A 589 23.29 37.57 3.71
N PHE A 590 23.21 37.49 5.03
CA PHE A 590 22.11 38.06 5.79
C PHE A 590 22.43 39.49 6.18
N LEU A 591 21.47 40.38 6.00
CA LEU A 591 21.60 41.81 6.29
C LEU A 591 20.50 42.23 7.28
N GLY A 592 20.87 42.98 8.30
CA GLY A 592 19.95 43.57 9.26
C GLY A 592 19.31 44.85 8.75
N ASN A 593 18.72 45.60 9.68
CA ASN A 593 18.05 46.87 9.39
C ASN A 593 19.04 48.04 9.32
N LYS A 594 20.19 47.94 9.99
CA LYS A 594 21.19 49.02 10.09
C LYS A 594 22.47 48.72 9.32
N PRO A 595 23.19 49.75 8.81
CA PRO A 595 24.52 49.56 8.23
C PRO A 595 25.49 48.92 9.22
N GLY A 596 26.17 47.86 8.77
CA GLY A 596 27.09 47.07 9.59
C GLY A 596 26.49 45.78 10.17
N GLU A 597 25.16 45.62 10.15
CA GLU A 597 24.49 44.36 10.49
C GLU A 597 24.57 43.40 9.30
N ILE A 598 25.65 42.62 9.23
CA ILE A 598 25.90 41.64 8.16
C ILE A 598 26.48 40.35 8.74
N VAL A 599 26.01 39.21 8.22
CA VAL A 599 26.59 37.89 8.50
C VAL A 599 26.61 37.02 7.24
N GLU A 600 27.69 36.28 7.03
CA GLU A 600 27.83 35.32 5.93
C GLU A 600 27.57 33.89 6.40
N TRP A 601 26.46 33.31 5.95
CA TRP A 601 26.09 31.93 6.24
C TRP A 601 26.63 30.96 5.16
N PRO A 602 27.15 29.79 5.55
CA PRO A 602 27.26 29.22 6.91
C PRO A 602 28.58 29.50 7.64
N ASN A 603 29.43 30.37 7.10
CA ASN A 603 30.80 30.56 7.59
C ASN A 603 30.88 31.32 8.91
N GLU A 604 29.88 32.16 9.20
CA GLU A 604 29.78 32.98 10.40
C GLU A 604 28.55 32.57 11.23
N LYS A 605 28.66 32.69 12.56
CA LYS A 605 27.53 32.44 13.47
C LYS A 605 26.47 33.51 13.29
N MET A 606 25.20 33.10 13.31
CA MET A 606 24.09 34.05 13.25
C MET A 606 24.13 35.03 14.42
N PRO A 607 23.73 36.29 14.20
CA PRO A 607 23.72 37.32 15.23
C PRO A 607 22.72 36.99 16.34
N GLU A 608 23.08 37.30 17.58
CA GLU A 608 22.19 37.20 18.75
C GLU A 608 21.53 38.54 19.08
N ASP A 609 22.10 39.65 18.58
CA ASP A 609 21.81 41.04 18.94
C ASP A 609 20.96 41.79 17.91
N TRP A 610 20.75 41.22 16.72
CA TRP A 610 19.88 41.77 15.68
C TRP A 610 19.25 40.68 14.81
N HIS A 611 18.16 41.02 14.14
CA HIS A 611 17.40 40.08 13.30
C HIS A 611 17.61 40.38 11.80
N PRO A 612 17.94 39.36 10.98
CA PRO A 612 18.05 39.55 9.54
C PRO A 612 16.75 40.00 8.86
N VAL A 613 16.85 41.07 8.07
CA VAL A 613 15.77 41.64 7.27
C VAL A 613 15.85 41.17 5.81
N TRP A 614 17.07 40.99 5.30
CA TRP A 614 17.32 40.55 3.93
C TRP A 614 18.23 39.32 3.89
N ALA A 615 17.95 38.43 2.95
CA ALA A 615 18.80 37.32 2.58
C ALA A 615 19.23 37.47 1.11
N VAL A 616 20.53 37.66 0.88
CA VAL A 616 21.13 37.76 -0.46
C VAL A 616 21.76 36.41 -0.77
N ALA A 617 21.04 35.57 -1.50
CA ALA A 617 21.39 34.17 -1.76
C ALA A 617 22.08 34.01 -3.13
N LYS A 618 23.19 33.26 -3.19
CA LYS A 618 23.89 33.02 -4.45
C LYS A 618 23.12 32.04 -5.32
N SER A 619 22.77 32.43 -6.54
CA SER A 619 21.97 31.63 -7.49
C SER A 619 22.75 31.10 -8.69
N GLY A 620 23.96 31.60 -8.92
CA GLY A 620 24.83 31.19 -10.02
C GLY A 620 26.28 31.65 -9.83
N LYS A 621 27.11 31.55 -10.87
CA LYS A 621 28.54 31.93 -10.81
C LYS A 621 28.70 33.42 -10.46
N ASP A 622 27.86 34.28 -11.04
CA ASP A 622 27.88 35.74 -10.89
C ASP A 622 26.50 36.35 -10.60
N SER A 623 25.53 35.56 -10.13
CA SER A 623 24.17 36.03 -9.83
C SER A 623 23.75 35.76 -8.39
N TRP A 624 23.04 36.73 -7.82
CA TRP A 624 22.49 36.69 -6.47
C TRP A 624 21.01 37.09 -6.50
N ASN A 625 20.21 36.49 -5.63
CA ASN A 625 18.79 36.82 -5.49
C ASN A 625 18.53 37.40 -4.09
N VAL A 626 17.71 38.45 -4.02
CA VAL A 626 17.33 39.10 -2.76
C VAL A 626 15.98 38.58 -2.31
N HIS A 627 15.94 38.11 -1.07
CA HIS A 627 14.74 37.65 -0.39
C HIS A 627 14.53 38.48 0.87
N PHE A 628 13.28 38.88 1.13
CA PHE A 628 12.91 39.56 2.36
C PHE A 628 12.56 38.51 3.41
N CYS A 629 13.18 38.60 4.59
CA CYS A 629 12.97 37.70 5.72
C CYS A 629 12.64 38.43 7.03
N GLY A 630 12.51 39.76 7.00
CA GLY A 630 12.10 40.56 8.16
C GLY A 630 10.58 40.59 8.38
N GLN A 631 10.13 41.19 9.49
CA GLN A 631 8.71 41.44 9.74
C GLN A 631 8.25 42.74 9.05
N LEU A 632 7.04 42.70 8.47
CA LEU A 632 6.35 43.88 7.96
C LEU A 632 5.98 44.79 9.13
N GLY A 633 6.66 45.94 9.26
CA GLY A 633 6.52 46.91 10.36
C GLY A 633 7.85 47.41 10.91
N ILE A 634 8.92 46.60 10.86
CA ILE A 634 10.26 46.96 11.36
C ILE A 634 10.99 47.97 10.43
N THR A 635 10.52 48.10 9.19
CA THR A 635 11.20 48.85 8.12
C THR A 635 10.65 50.26 7.89
N GLU A 636 9.63 50.69 8.64
CA GLU A 636 9.09 52.05 8.55
C GLU A 636 10.01 53.09 9.24
N ASP A 637 10.92 52.65 10.12
CA ASP A 637 11.79 53.54 10.89
C ASP A 637 13.22 53.71 10.31
N ASN A 638 13.35 53.65 8.98
CA ASN A 638 14.61 53.93 8.26
C ASN A 638 15.00 55.42 8.24
N SER A 639 14.50 56.21 9.19
CA SER A 639 14.67 57.67 9.23
C SER A 639 15.87 58.13 10.07
N LYS A 640 16.58 57.22 10.76
CA LYS A 640 17.74 57.58 11.59
C LYS A 640 19.02 56.90 11.11
N GLN A 641 20.00 57.72 10.73
CA GLN A 641 21.38 57.36 10.37
C GLN A 641 22.19 56.84 11.58
N ASP A 642 21.63 55.95 12.39
CA ASP A 642 22.36 55.37 13.53
C ASP A 642 23.07 54.09 13.09
N PHE A 643 24.40 54.16 12.98
CA PHE A 643 25.26 53.01 12.74
C PHE A 643 25.11 51.98 13.89
N ALA A 644 24.90 50.70 13.57
CA ALA A 644 24.79 49.65 14.59
C ALA A 644 26.14 49.32 15.25
N SER A 645 27.27 49.59 14.58
CA SER A 645 28.60 49.30 15.09
C SER A 645 29.63 50.29 14.53
N PRO A 646 30.63 50.74 15.31
CA PRO A 646 31.76 51.55 14.82
C PRO A 646 32.78 50.74 13.99
N ASP A 647 32.59 49.44 13.79
CA ASP A 647 33.51 48.62 12.99
C ASP A 647 33.41 48.96 11.49
N THR A 648 34.44 49.64 10.99
CA THR A 648 34.54 50.05 9.59
C THR A 648 34.56 48.85 8.62
N ARG A 649 34.95 47.66 9.09
CA ARG A 649 35.03 46.45 8.26
C ARG A 649 33.65 45.85 7.97
N THR A 650 32.75 45.76 8.94
CA THR A 650 31.39 45.24 8.75
C THR A 650 30.54 46.18 7.90
N ILE A 651 30.69 47.50 8.09
CA ILE A 651 30.05 48.52 7.26
C ILE A 651 30.47 48.39 5.78
N LYS A 652 31.77 48.19 5.52
CA LYS A 652 32.28 47.98 4.16
C LYS A 652 31.73 46.71 3.52
N ARG A 653 31.65 45.60 4.27
CA ARG A 653 31.06 44.33 3.80
C ARG A 653 29.57 44.48 3.50
N TRP A 654 28.83 45.15 4.37
CA TRP A 654 27.41 45.44 4.20
C TRP A 654 27.16 46.27 2.93
N ARG A 655 27.93 47.34 2.75
CA ARG A 655 27.91 48.16 1.52
C ARG A 655 28.25 47.34 0.27
N GLU A 656 29.19 46.41 0.37
CA GLU A 656 29.55 45.56 -0.75
C GLU A 656 28.37 44.68 -1.20
N ALA A 657 27.71 44.04 -0.24
CA ALA A 657 26.57 43.15 -0.49
C ALA A 657 25.36 43.88 -1.09
N VAL A 658 25.09 45.12 -0.63
CA VAL A 658 23.92 45.91 -1.05
C VAL A 658 24.20 46.74 -2.31
N TRP A 659 25.31 47.48 -2.35
CA TRP A 659 25.59 48.49 -3.38
C TRP A 659 26.61 48.04 -4.43
N ASN A 660 27.75 47.46 -4.03
CA ASN A 660 28.81 47.11 -4.99
C ASN A 660 28.39 45.92 -5.87
N ARG A 661 27.66 44.97 -5.30
CA ARG A 661 27.12 43.80 -6.01
C ARG A 661 25.80 44.06 -6.74
N ARG A 662 25.23 45.27 -6.69
CA ARG A 662 23.87 45.57 -7.22
C ARG A 662 23.63 45.17 -8.68
N ARG A 663 24.66 45.18 -9.54
CA ARG A 663 24.55 44.74 -10.95
C ARG A 663 24.47 43.22 -11.12
N ARG A 664 24.87 42.47 -10.10
CA ARG A 664 24.86 41.01 -10.01
C ARG A 664 23.70 40.49 -9.14
N THR A 665 22.90 41.39 -8.57
CA THR A 665 21.87 41.08 -7.58
C THR A 665 20.49 41.36 -8.16
N ASN A 666 19.68 40.31 -8.31
CA ASN A 666 18.30 40.39 -8.75
C ASN A 666 17.41 40.86 -7.60
N ALA A 667 16.71 41.98 -7.82
CA ALA A 667 15.77 42.53 -6.86
C ALA A 667 14.52 41.62 -6.70
N PRO A 668 13.80 41.74 -5.58
CA PRO A 668 12.56 41.00 -5.36
C PRO A 668 11.52 41.29 -6.45
N LYS A 669 10.73 40.28 -6.83
CA LYS A 669 9.67 40.41 -7.86
C LYS A 669 8.46 41.20 -7.35
N ILE A 670 8.17 41.15 -6.05
CA ILE A 670 7.02 41.83 -5.42
C ILE A 670 7.32 43.32 -5.28
N LYS A 671 6.47 44.18 -5.87
CA LYS A 671 6.68 45.65 -5.95
C LYS A 671 6.95 46.30 -4.59
N LYS A 672 6.11 46.05 -3.58
CA LYS A 672 6.27 46.63 -2.23
C LYS A 672 7.63 46.29 -1.59
N ILE A 673 8.07 45.05 -1.75
CA ILE A 673 9.36 44.57 -1.21
C ILE A 673 10.53 45.15 -2.02
N LYS A 674 10.37 45.24 -3.35
CA LYS A 674 11.36 45.88 -4.23
C LYS A 674 11.59 47.35 -3.84
N ASP A 675 10.53 48.10 -3.52
CA ASP A 675 10.64 49.49 -3.09
C ASP A 675 11.41 49.62 -1.75
N MET A 676 11.20 48.67 -0.83
CA MET A 676 11.98 48.59 0.42
C MET A 676 13.47 48.30 0.17
N TRP A 677 13.77 47.40 -0.77
CA TRP A 677 15.17 47.10 -1.14
C TRP A 677 15.86 48.32 -1.78
N ILE A 678 15.15 49.08 -2.61
CA ILE A 678 15.68 50.32 -3.21
C ILE A 678 16.07 51.33 -2.12
N LYS A 679 15.25 51.51 -1.07
CA LYS A 679 15.61 52.35 0.07
C LYS A 679 16.89 51.87 0.78
N CYS A 680 17.04 50.56 0.95
CA CYS A 680 18.27 49.98 1.50
C CYS A 680 19.50 50.27 0.62
N GLN A 681 19.33 50.22 -0.70
CA GLN A 681 20.38 50.60 -1.66
C GLN A 681 20.73 52.09 -1.62
N GLU A 682 19.74 52.97 -1.38
CA GLU A 682 19.98 54.40 -1.18
C GLU A 682 20.81 54.64 0.08
N VAL A 683 20.49 53.99 1.20
CA VAL A 683 21.30 54.06 2.43
C VAL A 683 22.74 53.59 2.15
N ALA A 684 22.92 52.45 1.47
CA ALA A 684 24.24 51.91 1.11
C ALA A 684 25.04 52.77 0.11
N LYS A 685 24.41 53.72 -0.57
CA LYS A 685 25.11 54.69 -1.43
C LYS A 685 25.79 55.78 -0.59
N HIS A 686 25.17 56.17 0.53
CA HIS A 686 25.56 57.31 1.37
C HIS A 686 26.42 56.92 2.59
N VAL A 687 26.45 55.63 2.93
CA VAL A 687 27.45 54.97 3.79
C VAL A 687 28.62 54.51 2.94
#